data_AF-A0A6N7QVL7-F1
#
_entry.id   AF-A0A6N7QVL7-F1
#
_cell.length_a   1.000
_cell.length_b   1.000
_cell.length_c   1.000
_cell.angle_alpha   90.00
_cell.angle_beta   90.00
_cell.angle_gamma   90.00
#
_symmetry.space_group_name_H-M   'P 1'
#
loop_
_entity.id
_entity.type
_entity.pdbx_description
1 polymer ?
#
loop_
_entity_poly.entity_id
_entity_poly.type
_entity_poly.pdbx_seq_one_letter_code
_entity_poly.pdbx_strand_id
1 'polypeptide(L)'
;MLKKSFKCMLVGMLVIVLSLTIFPFDQMTVHAASLPDGDATGSSYSPHKVTSSIKNTKLSRWNKADKDLSFTSKRKLAYDIYSGVSGQSKKQAWKVENKNFGKGKQPYLTFTGWSAMLGYRHHTRDNQATYIRAINKKTGEQKTYKAKMTKLSASLDVAGYRTSSTLTNVCSNGARDRSNTGSNSCNMKYDWVGFKAYLPLNELFPNGTRDAEWEMYLIKRVGTSGSYRTLYDDLRIPYNINKLSYNDGKLNLSSGVNNNVLVMNGDHVIRRSSPRGLKTYTPRYFIKGRAYTRVTQNEDWTAIWYGVRNSGTFYTASPYWTFGGDRAILSYSMNKKSCPDGSTVYVDQDCRVNVTINHIDADTGKKLKTNKSKATVGKNYSYSPVSRGTFKDKDGNPYVAYPSDQKKSGKTPNSNMTINFYYRVALPDPTTIKEISNGTVGKAKGDFLWRLEKADENNDSRLRLLNTIEIDGTHYRTRNKNYTVSSTRVINETDSNPINVYVSNPNALKNRNIEYTFEYEYTNHYKQNYKCVDQQGDDCFEWKFDKNTPVWGEYANTAKWEETLKADHRYGETFIFNGSSSPTTQMVIGRKATVDGKESSTIDKDVQRESYTVNNAPIMLLSQNWIPINETIEYSTDFDNPFYIIPENMYYYPNDVDDTLKEDYQNETSFVFSDYAIPLRVGSQEDDELTFNTKDNFFITKETGFIFSLPSSVTSTLEINDKAKEKYEDYTGEEFNDEVLNGFAKGSRYYFNIDGNGEEKPNTWYQHVYLISKLGLSDIQIQIRKNIEFDKYLIGSPMDNALISEEYDRVLHDLEDYDNSVVITYEQQQQIKALANERGDLIHSFRSSDIQRKYNQLKNILPSLPD
;
A
#
# COMPACT_ATOMS: atom_id res chain seq x y z
N MET A 1 -120.34 18.67 70.04
CA MET A 1 -119.63 19.55 71.00
C MET A 1 -118.36 18.86 71.52
N LEU A 2 -117.39 19.64 72.01
CA LEU A 2 -116.31 19.36 73.00
C LEU A 2 -115.78 17.92 73.33
N LYS A 3 -114.46 17.72 73.10
CA LYS A 3 -113.33 17.53 74.07
C LYS A 3 -113.26 16.38 75.14
N LYS A 4 -111.99 16.03 75.52
CA LYS A 4 -111.46 15.22 76.68
C LYS A 4 -111.59 13.67 76.54
N SER A 5 -110.81 12.74 77.14
CA SER A 5 -109.64 12.70 78.09
C SER A 5 -108.94 11.27 78.05
N PHE A 6 -107.88 10.80 78.78
CA PHE A 6 -106.97 11.41 79.78
C PHE A 6 -105.46 10.96 79.79
N LYS A 7 -104.99 9.94 80.56
CA LYS A 7 -103.63 9.96 81.22
C LYS A 7 -103.06 8.62 81.84
N CYS A 8 -101.74 8.55 82.14
CA CYS A 8 -100.97 7.61 83.04
C CYS A 8 -100.70 6.13 82.57
N MET A 9 -99.71 5.31 83.03
CA MET A 9 -98.56 5.43 84.00
C MET A 9 -97.37 4.40 83.80
N LEU A 10 -96.19 4.75 84.38
CA LEU A 10 -94.90 4.10 84.78
C LEU A 10 -94.52 2.56 84.72
N VAL A 11 -93.22 2.28 84.40
CA VAL A 11 -92.10 1.52 85.11
C VAL A 11 -92.33 0.13 85.77
N GLY A 12 -91.40 -0.87 85.82
CA GLY A 12 -90.01 -1.07 85.28
C GLY A 12 -89.14 -2.14 86.04
N MET A 13 -87.86 -2.37 85.64
CA MET A 13 -86.77 -3.21 86.27
C MET A 13 -86.90 -4.79 86.30
N LEU A 14 -85.88 -5.65 86.52
CA LEU A 14 -84.40 -5.71 86.21
C LEU A 14 -83.80 -7.13 86.60
N VAL A 15 -82.57 -7.50 86.15
CA VAL A 15 -81.67 -8.63 86.60
C VAL A 15 -82.10 -10.06 86.16
N ILE A 16 -81.45 -10.83 85.25
CA ILE A 16 -80.08 -11.46 85.11
C ILE A 16 -79.83 -12.69 86.03
N VAL A 17 -79.34 -13.84 85.48
CA VAL A 17 -78.27 -14.76 86.01
C VAL A 17 -78.41 -16.27 85.58
N LEU A 18 -77.28 -16.84 85.11
CA LEU A 18 -76.79 -18.26 84.99
C LEU A 18 -77.58 -19.45 84.34
N SER A 19 -77.03 -19.91 83.20
CA SER A 19 -76.38 -21.24 82.94
C SER A 19 -77.09 -22.61 82.89
N LEU A 20 -76.46 -23.46 82.05
CA LEU A 20 -76.38 -24.93 82.03
C LEU A 20 -77.49 -25.76 81.36
N THR A 21 -77.08 -26.93 80.88
CA THR A 21 -77.75 -27.75 79.86
C THR A 21 -77.99 -29.18 80.35
N ILE A 22 -79.08 -29.81 79.92
CA ILE A 22 -79.12 -31.21 79.45
C ILE A 22 -80.45 -31.46 78.68
N PHE A 23 -80.39 -32.32 77.67
CA PHE A 23 -81.49 -32.78 76.78
C PHE A 23 -82.13 -34.09 77.36
N PRO A 24 -83.29 -34.65 76.90
CA PRO A 24 -83.62 -34.80 75.47
C PRO A 24 -85.12 -34.96 75.03
N PHE A 25 -85.30 -35.16 73.71
CA PHE A 25 -86.41 -35.84 72.99
C PHE A 25 -87.87 -35.31 73.12
N ASP A 26 -88.70 -35.28 72.07
CA ASP A 26 -88.45 -35.42 70.62
C ASP A 26 -89.59 -34.74 69.81
N GLN A 27 -89.28 -34.12 68.66
CA GLN A 27 -90.22 -33.89 67.55
C GLN A 27 -89.48 -33.76 66.21
N MET A 28 -89.33 -34.90 65.53
CA MET A 28 -89.13 -35.10 64.09
C MET A 28 -88.59 -33.91 63.27
N THR A 29 -87.28 -33.95 62.99
CA THR A 29 -86.63 -33.10 61.99
C THR A 29 -87.22 -33.31 60.59
N VAL A 30 -88.04 -32.35 60.13
CA VAL A 30 -88.20 -32.13 58.69
C VAL A 30 -86.88 -31.60 58.16
N HIS A 31 -85.99 -32.52 57.76
CA HIS A 31 -84.68 -32.19 57.21
C HIS A 31 -84.85 -31.21 56.04
N ALA A 32 -84.38 -29.97 56.23
CA ALA A 32 -84.32 -28.98 55.19
C ALA A 32 -83.44 -29.53 54.06
N ALA A 33 -84.07 -29.99 52.97
CA ALA A 33 -83.41 -30.68 51.89
C ALA A 33 -82.38 -29.74 51.24
N SER A 34 -81.12 -29.91 51.61
CA SER A 34 -80.03 -29.08 51.12
C SER A 34 -79.91 -29.22 49.60
N LEU A 35 -79.61 -28.10 48.93
CA LEU A 35 -79.25 -28.12 47.53
C LEU A 35 -78.02 -29.04 47.37
N PRO A 36 -78.03 -30.07 46.51
CA PRO A 36 -76.91 -31.01 46.38
C PRO A 36 -75.59 -30.35 45.95
N ASP A 37 -75.69 -29.15 45.37
CA ASP A 37 -74.57 -28.30 44.96
C ASP A 37 -74.07 -27.37 46.11
N GLY A 38 -74.62 -27.49 47.32
CA GLY A 38 -74.38 -26.60 48.45
C GLY A 38 -75.02 -25.22 48.28
N ASP A 39 -74.79 -24.32 49.25
CA ASP A 39 -75.46 -23.02 49.34
C ASP A 39 -75.49 -22.21 48.02
N ALA A 40 -76.70 -21.79 47.65
CA ALA A 40 -76.95 -20.73 46.67
C ALA A 40 -77.11 -19.35 47.32
N THR A 41 -77.13 -19.26 48.65
CA THR A 41 -77.41 -18.04 49.43
C THR A 41 -76.29 -17.76 50.46
N GLY A 42 -76.45 -16.74 51.31
CA GLY A 42 -75.55 -16.52 52.46
C GLY A 42 -74.14 -16.04 52.13
N SER A 43 -73.22 -16.23 53.07
CA SER A 43 -71.77 -15.93 52.98
C SER A 43 -70.95 -17.11 52.42
N SER A 44 -71.41 -18.34 52.65
CA SER A 44 -70.82 -19.61 52.21
C SER A 44 -70.87 -19.87 50.69
N TYR A 45 -71.66 -19.07 49.95
CA TYR A 45 -71.79 -19.13 48.49
C TYR A 45 -70.46 -18.88 47.76
N SER A 46 -70.21 -19.66 46.71
CA SER A 46 -69.17 -19.43 45.70
C SER A 46 -69.68 -19.89 44.33
N PRO A 47 -69.39 -19.17 43.22
CA PRO A 47 -69.79 -19.60 41.88
C PRO A 47 -69.13 -20.92 41.45
N HIS A 48 -68.01 -21.28 42.08
CA HIS A 48 -67.22 -22.48 41.79
C HIS A 48 -67.79 -23.77 42.41
N LYS A 49 -68.70 -23.66 43.40
CA LYS A 49 -69.35 -24.81 44.07
C LYS A 49 -70.46 -25.41 43.19
N VAL A 50 -70.08 -26.15 42.15
CA VAL A 50 -70.98 -26.84 41.22
C VAL A 50 -70.67 -28.34 41.25
N THR A 51 -71.68 -29.20 41.45
CA THR A 51 -71.48 -30.66 41.44
C THR A 51 -70.98 -31.16 40.08
N SER A 52 -70.25 -32.28 40.09
CA SER A 52 -69.94 -33.05 38.87
C SER A 52 -71.18 -33.32 38.01
N SER A 53 -72.33 -33.64 38.65
CA SER A 53 -73.62 -33.89 37.99
C SER A 53 -74.12 -32.73 37.11
N ILE A 54 -73.78 -31.50 37.46
CA ILE A 54 -74.07 -30.31 36.66
C ILE A 54 -72.85 -29.96 35.78
N LYS A 55 -71.66 -29.85 36.37
CA LYS A 55 -70.43 -29.39 35.73
C LYS A 55 -70.03 -30.21 34.49
N ASN A 56 -70.07 -31.53 34.59
CA ASN A 56 -69.48 -32.44 33.58
C ASN A 56 -70.51 -32.96 32.57
N THR A 57 -71.81 -32.76 32.81
CA THR A 57 -72.87 -33.26 31.93
C THR A 57 -73.00 -32.40 30.67
N LYS A 58 -72.75 -32.99 29.49
CA LYS A 58 -73.01 -32.36 28.18
C LYS A 58 -74.47 -31.90 28.08
N LEU A 59 -74.71 -30.68 27.57
CA LEU A 59 -76.04 -30.06 27.53
C LEU A 59 -77.10 -30.95 26.85
N SER A 60 -76.73 -31.69 25.81
CA SER A 60 -77.60 -32.63 25.08
C SER A 60 -78.16 -33.80 25.91
N ARG A 61 -77.67 -34.03 27.14
CA ARG A 61 -78.24 -35.01 28.08
C ARG A 61 -79.34 -34.43 28.98
N TRP A 62 -79.67 -33.15 28.82
CA TRP A 62 -80.81 -32.50 29.47
C TRP A 62 -81.86 -32.09 28.44
N ASN A 63 -83.09 -31.89 28.90
CA ASN A 63 -84.13 -31.32 28.06
C ASN A 63 -83.85 -29.83 27.84
N LYS A 64 -83.70 -29.41 26.57
CA LYS A 64 -83.74 -28.00 26.21
C LYS A 64 -85.11 -27.43 26.58
N ALA A 65 -85.12 -26.35 27.34
CA ALA A 65 -86.29 -25.51 27.55
C ALA A 65 -86.45 -24.53 26.40
N ASP A 66 -87.62 -23.94 26.29
CA ASP A 66 -87.77 -22.65 25.60
C ASP A 66 -88.81 -21.82 26.37
N LYS A 67 -88.72 -20.50 26.21
CA LYS A 67 -89.67 -19.53 26.76
C LYS A 67 -91.02 -19.60 26.05
N ASP A 68 -91.10 -20.09 24.81
CA ASP A 68 -92.34 -20.24 24.04
C ASP A 68 -93.29 -21.35 24.55
N LEU A 69 -92.78 -22.35 25.26
CA LEU A 69 -93.56 -23.55 25.63
C LEU A 69 -94.74 -23.25 26.57
N SER A 70 -95.73 -24.15 26.63
CA SER A 70 -96.87 -24.02 27.54
C SER A 70 -96.45 -24.16 29.01
N PHE A 71 -97.22 -23.59 29.95
CA PHE A 71 -96.99 -23.80 31.38
C PHE A 71 -97.07 -25.29 31.78
N THR A 72 -97.91 -26.08 31.11
CA THR A 72 -98.07 -27.53 31.31
C THR A 72 -96.95 -28.38 30.71
N SER A 73 -96.07 -27.81 29.88
CA SER A 73 -95.01 -28.53 29.14
C SER A 73 -93.92 -29.18 29.98
N LYS A 74 -93.86 -28.86 31.29
CA LYS A 74 -92.76 -29.24 32.21
C LYS A 74 -91.37 -28.75 31.74
N ARG A 75 -91.34 -27.81 30.78
CA ARG A 75 -90.16 -27.31 30.05
C ARG A 75 -90.15 -25.79 29.81
N LYS A 76 -91.22 -25.03 30.11
CA LYS A 76 -91.22 -23.55 29.99
C LYS A 76 -90.26 -22.93 31.02
N LEU A 77 -89.15 -22.39 30.55
CA LEU A 77 -88.18 -21.66 31.36
C LEU A 77 -88.30 -20.18 31.05
N ALA A 78 -88.74 -19.39 32.01
CA ALA A 78 -88.75 -17.93 31.89
C ALA A 78 -87.56 -17.35 32.65
N TYR A 79 -86.93 -16.34 32.07
CA TYR A 79 -85.88 -15.54 32.68
C TYR A 79 -85.83 -14.14 32.07
N ASP A 80 -85.20 -13.21 32.78
CA ASP A 80 -84.65 -11.96 32.25
C ASP A 80 -83.23 -11.78 32.81
N ILE A 81 -82.40 -11.06 32.06
CA ILE A 81 -81.23 -10.33 32.60
C ILE A 81 -81.64 -8.86 32.70
N TYR A 82 -81.30 -8.19 33.81
CA TYR A 82 -81.59 -6.77 33.98
C TYR A 82 -80.52 -5.91 33.30
N SER A 83 -80.97 -4.88 32.58
CA SER A 83 -80.11 -3.85 32.00
C SER A 83 -79.62 -2.85 33.05
N GLY A 84 -80.37 -2.69 34.15
CA GLY A 84 -80.05 -1.78 35.25
C GLY A 84 -80.70 -0.41 35.15
N VAL A 85 -81.57 -0.17 34.16
CA VAL A 85 -82.24 1.13 33.95
C VAL A 85 -83.14 1.57 35.10
N SER A 86 -83.53 0.65 36.00
CA SER A 86 -84.29 0.97 37.22
C SER A 86 -83.43 1.47 38.40
N GLY A 87 -82.10 1.45 38.28
CA GLY A 87 -81.16 1.85 39.36
C GLY A 87 -81.17 0.97 40.61
N GLN A 88 -82.03 -0.05 40.70
CA GLN A 88 -82.24 -0.81 41.92
C GLN A 88 -81.02 -1.66 42.31
N SER A 89 -80.65 -1.65 43.59
CA SER A 89 -79.47 -2.36 44.12
C SER A 89 -79.47 -3.89 43.91
N LYS A 90 -80.64 -4.49 43.68
CA LYS A 90 -80.82 -5.93 43.36
C LYS A 90 -80.86 -6.23 41.86
N LYS A 91 -80.84 -5.20 41.01
CA LYS A 91 -80.98 -5.23 39.55
C LYS A 91 -79.94 -4.32 38.92
N GLN A 92 -78.68 -4.62 39.19
CA GLN A 92 -77.56 -3.82 38.73
C GLN A 92 -77.31 -4.10 37.26
N ALA A 93 -76.93 -3.06 36.51
CA ALA A 93 -76.32 -3.21 35.20
C ALA A 93 -75.10 -4.15 35.29
N TRP A 94 -74.79 -4.81 34.18
CA TRP A 94 -73.61 -5.68 34.13
C TRP A 94 -72.32 -4.87 34.40
N LYS A 95 -71.36 -5.49 35.09
CA LYS A 95 -70.08 -4.84 35.46
C LYS A 95 -69.02 -5.84 35.89
N VAL A 96 -67.76 -5.46 35.74
CA VAL A 96 -66.63 -6.15 36.35
C VAL A 96 -66.57 -5.81 37.84
N GLU A 97 -66.55 -6.82 38.72
CA GLU A 97 -66.32 -6.67 40.16
C GLU A 97 -65.17 -7.57 40.62
N ASN A 98 -64.18 -7.00 41.31
CA ASN A 98 -63.17 -7.80 42.01
C ASN A 98 -63.77 -8.42 43.29
N LYS A 99 -63.73 -9.75 43.39
CA LYS A 99 -64.23 -10.54 44.54
C LYS A 99 -63.31 -11.71 44.85
N ASN A 100 -63.38 -12.21 46.08
CA ASN A 100 -62.78 -13.50 46.47
C ASN A 100 -63.90 -14.48 46.82
N PHE A 101 -63.83 -15.69 46.24
CA PHE A 101 -64.76 -16.79 46.47
C PHE A 101 -64.02 -18.13 46.71
N GLY A 102 -62.82 -18.06 47.30
CA GLY A 102 -61.93 -19.20 47.56
C GLY A 102 -60.87 -19.45 46.47
N LYS A 103 -60.61 -18.46 45.59
CA LYS A 103 -59.59 -18.51 44.52
C LYS A 103 -58.87 -17.15 44.38
N GLY A 104 -58.50 -16.57 45.52
CA GLY A 104 -57.93 -15.21 45.58
C GLY A 104 -58.92 -14.10 45.16
N LYS A 105 -58.47 -12.85 45.24
CA LYS A 105 -59.21 -11.67 44.76
C LYS A 105 -59.00 -11.54 43.26
N GLN A 106 -60.04 -11.81 42.47
CA GLN A 106 -59.97 -11.78 41.00
C GLN A 106 -61.20 -11.08 40.40
N PRO A 107 -61.12 -10.58 39.15
CA PRO A 107 -62.24 -9.91 38.49
C PRO A 107 -63.29 -10.91 37.99
N TYR A 108 -64.54 -10.66 38.34
CA TYR A 108 -65.71 -11.38 37.82
C TYR A 108 -66.54 -10.43 36.97
N LEU A 109 -66.99 -10.87 35.80
CA LEU A 109 -68.14 -10.24 35.15
C LEU A 109 -69.38 -10.63 35.96
N THR A 110 -70.13 -9.63 36.39
CA THR A 110 -71.34 -9.81 37.18
C THR A 110 -72.54 -9.21 36.46
N PHE A 111 -73.67 -9.91 36.54
CA PHE A 111 -74.96 -9.42 36.07
C PHE A 111 -76.07 -10.02 36.95
N THR A 112 -77.19 -9.31 37.05
CA THR A 112 -78.38 -9.76 37.79
C THR A 112 -79.52 -10.11 36.86
N GLY A 113 -80.37 -11.04 37.30
CA GLY A 113 -81.55 -11.48 36.56
C GLY A 113 -82.54 -12.23 37.47
N TRP A 114 -83.45 -12.96 36.87
CA TRP A 114 -84.27 -13.96 37.55
C TRP A 114 -84.55 -15.13 36.61
N SER A 115 -84.90 -16.30 37.15
CA SER A 115 -85.33 -17.44 36.33
C SER A 115 -86.29 -18.39 37.07
N ALA A 116 -87.26 -18.96 36.37
CA ALA A 116 -88.19 -19.94 36.92
C ALA A 116 -88.62 -21.00 35.89
N MET A 117 -88.76 -22.25 36.33
CA MET A 117 -89.47 -23.28 35.58
C MET A 117 -90.97 -23.05 35.77
N LEU A 118 -91.60 -22.34 34.84
CA LEU A 118 -93.02 -22.00 34.96
C LEU A 118 -93.90 -23.23 34.78
N GLY A 119 -94.94 -23.30 35.60
CA GLY A 119 -95.89 -24.40 35.74
C GLY A 119 -95.35 -25.67 36.40
N TYR A 120 -94.03 -25.89 36.49
CA TYR A 120 -93.47 -27.16 36.94
C TYR A 120 -93.73 -27.48 38.43
N ARG A 121 -93.30 -26.61 39.36
CA ARG A 121 -93.63 -26.67 40.80
C ARG A 121 -93.31 -25.34 41.50
N HIS A 122 -93.82 -25.14 42.72
CA HIS A 122 -93.45 -24.02 43.59
C HIS A 122 -91.92 -23.92 43.74
N HIS A 123 -91.37 -22.71 43.61
CA HIS A 123 -89.96 -22.42 43.89
C HIS A 123 -89.83 -21.82 45.30
N THR A 124 -88.83 -22.27 46.04
CA THR A 124 -88.45 -21.76 47.37
C THR A 124 -86.96 -21.37 47.38
N ARG A 125 -86.42 -21.04 48.55
CA ARG A 125 -84.97 -20.81 48.75
C ARG A 125 -84.15 -22.09 48.54
N ASP A 126 -84.70 -23.24 48.91
CA ASP A 126 -83.93 -24.45 49.19
C ASP A 126 -84.13 -25.53 48.12
N ASN A 127 -85.11 -25.35 47.23
CA ASN A 127 -85.54 -26.35 46.25
C ASN A 127 -85.09 -26.07 44.80
N GLN A 128 -84.25 -25.06 44.56
CA GLN A 128 -83.86 -24.61 43.22
C GLN A 128 -82.46 -23.98 43.17
N ALA A 129 -81.83 -24.02 42.00
CA ALA A 129 -80.55 -23.37 41.72
C ALA A 129 -80.46 -22.93 40.26
N THR A 130 -79.75 -21.82 40.01
CA THR A 130 -79.49 -21.30 38.65
C THR A 130 -77.99 -21.32 38.39
N TYR A 131 -77.60 -21.74 37.19
CA TYR A 131 -76.21 -21.77 36.73
C TYR A 131 -76.11 -21.08 35.38
N ILE A 132 -74.96 -20.48 35.11
CA ILE A 132 -74.60 -19.99 33.79
C ILE A 132 -73.52 -20.91 33.24
N ARG A 133 -73.69 -21.38 32.00
CA ARG A 133 -72.66 -22.11 31.26
C ARG A 133 -72.14 -21.24 30.13
N ALA A 134 -70.82 -21.25 29.97
CA ALA A 134 -70.10 -20.65 28.86
C ALA A 134 -69.43 -21.77 28.07
N ILE A 135 -69.56 -21.76 26.75
CA ILE A 135 -68.85 -22.69 25.85
C ILE A 135 -67.97 -21.87 24.90
N ASN A 136 -66.67 -22.14 24.85
CA ASN A 136 -65.76 -21.41 23.98
C ASN A 136 -66.03 -21.78 22.52
N LYS A 137 -66.33 -20.78 21.69
CA LYS A 137 -66.74 -20.98 20.29
C LYS A 137 -65.62 -21.53 19.39
N LYS A 138 -64.34 -21.37 19.79
CA LYS A 138 -63.17 -21.86 19.04
C LYS A 138 -62.64 -23.20 19.56
N THR A 139 -62.65 -23.42 20.88
CA THR A 139 -62.04 -24.63 21.50
C THR A 139 -63.06 -25.66 21.98
N GLY A 140 -64.35 -25.33 22.04
CA GLY A 140 -65.39 -26.18 22.61
C GLY A 140 -65.34 -26.34 24.14
N GLU A 141 -64.38 -25.68 24.82
CA GLU A 141 -64.23 -25.75 26.27
C GLU A 141 -65.49 -25.30 27.00
N GLN A 142 -65.92 -26.02 28.04
CA GLN A 142 -67.14 -25.72 28.79
C GLN A 142 -66.84 -25.32 30.24
N LYS A 143 -67.24 -24.12 30.65
CA LYS A 143 -67.21 -23.66 32.04
C LYS A 143 -68.64 -23.54 32.58
N THR A 144 -68.88 -23.88 33.84
CA THR A 144 -70.20 -23.78 34.48
C THR A 144 -70.09 -23.16 35.87
N TYR A 145 -70.89 -22.14 36.14
CA TYR A 145 -70.82 -21.34 37.36
C TYR A 145 -72.20 -21.21 38.01
N LYS A 146 -72.31 -21.45 39.33
CA LYS A 146 -73.55 -21.22 40.09
C LYS A 146 -73.79 -19.72 40.25
N ALA A 147 -75.00 -19.24 39.99
CA ALA A 147 -75.40 -17.87 40.30
C ALA A 147 -75.87 -17.75 41.77
N LYS A 148 -75.59 -16.61 42.41
CA LYS A 148 -76.05 -16.34 43.79
C LYS A 148 -77.54 -16.04 43.78
N MET A 149 -78.33 -16.83 44.49
CA MET A 149 -79.77 -16.64 44.63
C MET A 149 -80.10 -15.41 45.50
N THR A 150 -81.20 -14.74 45.18
CA THR A 150 -81.66 -13.51 45.85
C THR A 150 -83.16 -13.60 46.20
N LYS A 151 -83.61 -12.82 47.19
CA LYS A 151 -85.00 -12.80 47.69
C LYS A 151 -86.04 -12.15 46.73
N LEU A 152 -85.83 -12.17 45.42
CA LEU A 152 -86.84 -11.70 44.46
C LEU A 152 -87.91 -12.79 44.24
N SER A 153 -89.17 -12.37 44.08
CA SER A 153 -90.31 -13.26 43.81
C SER A 153 -91.04 -12.81 42.55
N ALA A 154 -91.22 -13.72 41.60
CA ALA A 154 -91.96 -13.47 40.36
C ALA A 154 -93.46 -13.77 40.48
N SER A 155 -93.93 -14.27 41.64
CA SER A 155 -95.29 -14.78 41.86
C SER A 155 -96.38 -13.81 41.38
N LEU A 156 -96.26 -12.52 41.68
CA LEU A 156 -97.23 -11.47 41.29
C LEU A 156 -97.02 -10.89 39.89
N ASP A 157 -95.87 -11.14 39.26
CA ASP A 157 -95.61 -10.74 37.86
C ASP A 157 -96.16 -11.79 36.87
N VAL A 158 -96.20 -13.07 37.29
CA VAL A 158 -96.73 -14.19 36.47
C VAL A 158 -98.12 -14.65 36.89
N ALA A 159 -98.75 -13.97 37.85
CA ALA A 159 -100.11 -14.30 38.31
C ALA A 159 -101.13 -14.18 37.18
N GLY A 160 -101.90 -15.26 36.95
CA GLY A 160 -103.07 -15.22 36.09
C GLY A 160 -104.15 -14.29 36.65
N TYR A 161 -104.85 -13.57 35.77
CA TYR A 161 -106.00 -12.72 36.11
C TYR A 161 -105.78 -11.77 37.32
N ARG A 162 -104.58 -11.19 37.48
CA ARG A 162 -104.26 -10.25 38.58
C ARG A 162 -105.30 -9.12 38.73
N THR A 163 -106.12 -9.24 39.77
CA THR A 163 -107.15 -8.28 40.22
C THR A 163 -106.79 -7.55 41.51
N SER A 164 -105.86 -8.09 42.32
CA SER A 164 -105.42 -7.49 43.59
C SER A 164 -103.89 -7.30 43.66
N SER A 165 -103.42 -6.80 44.80
CA SER A 165 -102.01 -6.74 45.19
C SER A 165 -101.47 -8.06 45.79
N THR A 166 -102.35 -9.04 46.04
CA THR A 166 -102.06 -10.31 46.71
C THR A 166 -102.13 -11.49 45.74
N LEU A 167 -101.48 -12.61 46.07
CA LEU A 167 -101.52 -13.81 45.23
C LEU A 167 -102.76 -14.65 45.59
N THR A 168 -103.79 -14.60 44.75
CA THR A 168 -105.03 -15.37 44.89
C THR A 168 -104.94 -16.72 44.15
N ASN A 169 -105.87 -17.64 44.47
CA ASN A 169 -105.96 -18.98 43.86
C ASN A 169 -104.61 -19.71 43.80
N VAL A 170 -103.99 -19.92 44.96
CA VAL A 170 -102.62 -20.48 45.06
C VAL A 170 -102.67 -22.00 44.94
N CYS A 171 -101.78 -22.59 44.13
CA CYS A 171 -101.67 -24.05 44.02
C CYS A 171 -101.26 -24.70 45.37
N SER A 172 -101.66 -25.95 45.58
CA SER A 172 -101.21 -26.74 46.74
C SER A 172 -99.71 -27.09 46.65
N ASN A 173 -99.03 -27.23 47.80
CA ASN A 173 -97.57 -27.36 47.86
C ASN A 173 -96.99 -28.54 47.03
N GLY A 174 -97.75 -29.62 46.86
CA GLY A 174 -97.37 -30.79 46.05
C GLY A 174 -97.67 -30.66 44.55
N ALA A 175 -98.39 -29.61 44.12
CA ALA A 175 -98.86 -29.44 42.75
C ALA A 175 -97.69 -29.37 41.75
N ARG A 176 -97.87 -30.05 40.62
CA ARG A 176 -96.97 -30.02 39.47
C ARG A 176 -97.73 -29.72 38.18
N ASP A 177 -97.01 -29.19 37.21
CA ASP A 177 -97.41 -29.03 35.81
C ASP A 177 -98.74 -28.28 35.61
N ARG A 178 -98.95 -27.17 36.35
CA ARG A 178 -100.20 -26.37 36.33
C ARG A 178 -100.09 -25.11 35.46
N SER A 179 -101.21 -24.75 34.83
CA SER A 179 -101.40 -23.45 34.17
C SER A 179 -101.83 -22.39 35.18
N ASN A 180 -101.40 -21.15 34.95
CA ASN A 180 -101.89 -19.95 35.63
C ASN A 180 -103.14 -19.35 34.94
N THR A 181 -103.54 -19.84 33.76
CA THR A 181 -104.74 -19.42 33.03
C THR A 181 -105.63 -20.62 32.67
N GLY A 182 -106.95 -20.42 32.70
CA GLY A 182 -107.99 -21.45 32.45
C GLY A 182 -108.90 -21.69 33.66
N SER A 183 -109.96 -22.48 33.49
CA SER A 183 -110.93 -22.80 34.54
C SER A 183 -110.32 -23.60 35.70
N ASN A 184 -109.54 -24.65 35.40
CA ASN A 184 -108.79 -25.44 36.39
C ASN A 184 -107.34 -24.92 36.57
N SER A 185 -107.16 -23.59 36.61
CA SER A 185 -105.85 -22.95 36.82
C SER A 185 -105.58 -22.67 38.29
N CYS A 186 -104.30 -22.55 38.66
CA CYS A 186 -103.87 -22.02 39.95
C CYS A 186 -102.50 -21.34 39.83
N ASN A 187 -102.23 -20.38 40.71
CA ASN A 187 -100.98 -19.63 40.76
C ASN A 187 -99.95 -20.37 41.62
N MET A 188 -98.86 -20.84 41.00
CA MET A 188 -97.70 -21.33 41.74
C MET A 188 -96.90 -20.16 42.34
N LYS A 189 -96.22 -20.42 43.47
CA LYS A 189 -95.26 -19.49 44.05
C LYS A 189 -93.91 -19.60 43.36
N TYR A 190 -93.32 -18.47 42.99
CA TYR A 190 -92.01 -18.34 42.35
C TYR A 190 -91.12 -17.47 43.23
N ASP A 191 -90.83 -17.95 44.43
CA ASP A 191 -90.07 -17.21 45.43
C ASP A 191 -88.56 -17.53 45.36
N TRP A 192 -87.73 -16.55 45.73
CA TRP A 192 -86.26 -16.58 45.59
C TRP A 192 -85.74 -16.84 44.17
N VAL A 193 -86.50 -16.50 43.13
CA VAL A 193 -86.15 -16.79 41.72
C VAL A 193 -85.11 -15.83 41.11
N GLY A 194 -84.80 -14.72 41.78
CA GLY A 194 -83.76 -13.77 41.35
C GLY A 194 -82.35 -14.31 41.55
N PHE A 195 -81.41 -13.91 40.69
CA PHE A 195 -79.99 -14.30 40.81
C PHE A 195 -79.01 -13.18 40.48
N LYS A 196 -77.78 -13.27 41.01
CA LYS A 196 -76.58 -12.55 40.54
C LYS A 196 -75.53 -13.56 40.05
N ALA A 197 -75.21 -13.53 38.77
CA ALA A 197 -74.13 -14.31 38.20
C ALA A 197 -72.76 -13.69 38.54
N TYR A 198 -71.74 -14.53 38.67
CA TYR A 198 -70.35 -14.16 38.83
C TYR A 198 -69.51 -15.07 37.92
N LEU A 199 -69.08 -14.54 36.78
CA LEU A 199 -68.27 -15.25 35.79
C LEU A 199 -66.79 -14.83 35.94
N PRO A 200 -65.88 -15.69 36.40
CA PRO A 200 -64.47 -15.34 36.61
C PRO A 200 -63.80 -15.02 35.26
N LEU A 201 -63.38 -13.77 35.09
CA LEU A 201 -62.82 -13.32 33.82
C LEU A 201 -61.45 -13.93 33.56
N ASN A 202 -60.64 -14.15 34.60
CA ASN A 202 -59.35 -14.84 34.48
C ASN A 202 -59.46 -16.31 34.00
N GLU A 203 -60.62 -16.96 34.14
CA GLU A 203 -60.83 -18.33 33.65
C GLU A 203 -61.43 -18.39 32.23
N LEU A 204 -62.09 -17.32 31.78
CA LEU A 204 -62.69 -17.21 30.44
C LEU A 204 -61.76 -16.47 29.46
N PHE A 205 -60.96 -15.55 29.98
CA PHE A 205 -60.07 -14.65 29.26
C PHE A 205 -58.74 -14.54 30.04
N PRO A 206 -57.94 -15.62 30.11
CA PRO A 206 -56.64 -15.59 30.79
C PRO A 206 -55.67 -14.57 30.18
N ASN A 207 -54.65 -14.18 30.94
CA ASN A 207 -53.62 -13.25 30.45
C ASN A 207 -53.00 -13.75 29.13
N GLY A 208 -52.77 -12.83 28.19
CA GLY A 208 -52.33 -13.16 26.83
C GLY A 208 -53.46 -13.44 25.83
N THR A 209 -54.72 -13.57 26.27
CA THR A 209 -55.87 -13.60 25.35
C THR A 209 -55.89 -12.34 24.48
N ARG A 210 -55.98 -12.52 23.15
CA ARG A 210 -56.10 -11.42 22.17
C ARG A 210 -57.56 -11.16 21.83
N ASP A 211 -58.21 -12.19 21.30
CA ASP A 211 -59.64 -12.22 20.97
C ASP A 211 -60.19 -13.60 21.37
N ALA A 212 -61.39 -13.63 21.97
CA ALA A 212 -62.06 -14.88 22.33
C ALA A 212 -63.58 -14.68 22.44
N GLU A 213 -64.36 -15.74 22.16
CA GLU A 213 -65.82 -15.72 22.18
C GLU A 213 -66.38 -16.93 22.95
N TRP A 214 -67.33 -16.67 23.86
CA TRP A 214 -68.01 -17.67 24.68
C TRP A 214 -69.52 -17.61 24.46
N GLU A 215 -70.10 -18.75 24.11
CA GLU A 215 -71.52 -18.93 23.86
C GLU A 215 -72.24 -19.23 25.18
N MET A 216 -73.26 -18.42 25.50
CA MET A 216 -73.83 -18.38 26.84
C MET A 216 -75.16 -19.14 26.96
N TYR A 217 -75.32 -19.88 28.04
CA TYR A 217 -76.51 -20.68 28.37
C TYR A 217 -76.95 -20.45 29.82
N LEU A 218 -78.28 -20.50 30.05
CA LEU A 218 -78.86 -20.51 31.38
C LEU A 218 -79.35 -21.93 31.71
N ILE A 219 -78.86 -22.49 32.81
CA ILE A 219 -79.27 -23.79 33.34
C ILE A 219 -80.08 -23.56 34.63
N LYS A 220 -81.25 -24.18 34.73
CA LYS A 220 -82.11 -24.14 35.91
C LYS A 220 -82.27 -25.56 36.46
N ARG A 221 -82.11 -25.72 37.78
CA ARG A 221 -82.40 -26.95 38.53
C ARG A 221 -83.52 -26.64 39.51
N VAL A 222 -84.58 -27.45 39.56
CA VAL A 222 -85.69 -27.33 40.53
C VAL A 222 -86.11 -28.72 40.98
N GLY A 223 -86.32 -28.93 42.27
CA GLY A 223 -86.67 -30.24 42.81
C GLY A 223 -86.50 -30.36 44.31
N THR A 224 -86.62 -31.58 44.79
CA THR A 224 -86.34 -32.00 46.18
C THR A 224 -85.39 -33.19 46.12
N SER A 225 -84.83 -33.63 47.27
CA SER A 225 -83.92 -34.79 47.28
C SER A 225 -84.53 -35.99 46.52
N GLY A 226 -83.69 -36.69 45.75
CA GLY A 226 -84.11 -37.76 44.83
C GLY A 226 -84.89 -37.34 43.57
N SER A 227 -85.47 -36.12 43.50
CA SER A 227 -86.37 -35.71 42.41
C SER A 227 -86.07 -34.28 41.93
N TYR A 228 -84.98 -34.13 41.17
CA TYR A 228 -84.57 -32.88 40.53
C TYR A 228 -84.81 -32.89 39.02
N ARG A 229 -85.47 -31.84 38.52
CA ARG A 229 -85.52 -31.51 37.09
C ARG A 229 -84.42 -30.49 36.80
N THR A 230 -83.60 -30.77 35.78
CA THR A 230 -82.64 -29.81 35.21
C THR A 230 -83.06 -29.51 33.77
N LEU A 231 -83.10 -28.23 33.43
CA LEU A 231 -83.35 -27.72 32.08
C LEU A 231 -82.26 -26.72 31.72
N TYR A 232 -82.00 -26.54 30.42
CA TYR A 232 -81.15 -25.47 29.92
C TYR A 232 -81.84 -24.74 28.78
N ASP A 233 -81.50 -23.47 28.58
CA ASP A 233 -81.87 -22.69 27.40
C ASP A 233 -80.65 -21.89 26.90
N ASP A 234 -80.68 -21.48 25.63
CA ASP A 234 -79.75 -20.49 25.10
C ASP A 234 -80.00 -19.18 25.86
N LEU A 235 -78.96 -18.50 26.36
CA LEU A 235 -79.17 -17.21 27.01
C LEU A 235 -79.45 -16.15 25.95
N ARG A 236 -80.68 -15.63 25.84
CA ARG A 236 -81.05 -14.53 24.93
C ARG A 236 -81.25 -13.23 25.72
N ILE A 237 -80.69 -12.12 25.26
CA ILE A 237 -80.82 -10.80 25.90
C ILE A 237 -81.45 -9.77 24.94
N PRO A 238 -82.51 -9.05 25.35
CA PRO A 238 -83.22 -8.11 24.47
C PRO A 238 -82.54 -6.74 24.36
N TYR A 239 -81.22 -6.64 24.50
CA TYR A 239 -80.47 -5.39 24.34
C TYR A 239 -78.98 -5.68 24.13
N ASN A 240 -78.31 -4.82 23.36
CA ASN A 240 -76.85 -4.77 23.33
C ASN A 240 -76.36 -4.01 24.56
N ILE A 241 -75.24 -4.44 25.16
CA ILE A 241 -74.74 -3.86 26.41
C ILE A 241 -73.38 -3.17 26.20
N ASN A 242 -73.22 -1.97 26.77
CA ASN A 242 -72.06 -1.11 26.58
C ASN A 242 -70.75 -1.82 26.93
N LYS A 243 -69.79 -1.80 25.99
CA LYS A 243 -68.49 -2.50 26.10
C LYS A 243 -67.76 -2.12 27.39
N LEU A 244 -67.51 -3.11 28.26
CA LEU A 244 -66.81 -2.92 29.53
C LEU A 244 -65.30 -3.07 29.36
N SER A 245 -64.51 -2.15 29.88
CA SER A 245 -63.05 -2.32 29.95
C SER A 245 -62.68 -3.49 30.87
N TYR A 246 -61.72 -4.31 30.43
CA TYR A 246 -61.14 -5.41 31.21
C TYR A 246 -59.71 -5.63 30.72
N ASN A 247 -58.73 -5.58 31.62
CA ASN A 247 -57.30 -5.52 31.28
C ASN A 247 -57.06 -4.51 30.14
N ASP A 248 -56.23 -4.88 29.16
CA ASP A 248 -55.92 -4.10 27.97
C ASP A 248 -56.99 -4.14 26.86
N GLY A 249 -58.21 -4.61 27.16
CA GLY A 249 -59.26 -4.87 26.17
C GLY A 249 -60.66 -4.49 26.61
N LYS A 250 -61.64 -4.96 25.83
CA LYS A 250 -63.06 -4.66 25.99
C LYS A 250 -63.89 -5.93 25.91
N LEU A 251 -64.74 -6.13 26.92
CA LEU A 251 -65.77 -7.16 26.97
C LEU A 251 -67.05 -6.68 26.30
N ASN A 252 -67.70 -7.55 25.55
CA ASN A 252 -68.97 -7.32 24.90
C ASN A 252 -69.91 -8.52 25.14
N LEU A 253 -71.19 -8.27 25.38
CA LEU A 253 -72.21 -9.32 25.49
C LEU A 253 -73.39 -8.94 24.61
N SER A 254 -73.77 -9.80 23.66
CA SER A 254 -74.82 -9.48 22.67
C SER A 254 -75.52 -10.74 22.15
N SER A 255 -76.82 -10.62 21.92
CA SER A 255 -77.69 -11.56 21.18
C SER A 255 -77.90 -11.13 19.71
N GLY A 256 -76.96 -10.37 19.14
CA GLY A 256 -77.07 -9.88 17.76
C GLY A 256 -78.07 -8.73 17.59
N VAL A 257 -78.41 -8.45 16.33
CA VAL A 257 -79.04 -7.18 15.91
C VAL A 257 -80.54 -7.11 16.20
N ASN A 258 -81.27 -8.23 16.10
CA ASN A 258 -82.74 -8.25 16.12
C ASN A 258 -83.38 -8.33 17.53
N ASN A 259 -82.70 -7.79 18.54
CA ASN A 259 -83.07 -7.96 19.96
C ASN A 259 -84.20 -7.03 20.45
N ASN A 260 -84.69 -6.13 19.61
CA ASN A 260 -85.81 -5.20 19.89
C ASN A 260 -87.20 -5.77 19.56
N VAL A 261 -87.27 -6.92 18.87
CA VAL A 261 -88.53 -7.56 18.47
C VAL A 261 -88.96 -8.57 19.54
N LEU A 262 -90.22 -8.44 19.98
CA LEU A 262 -90.84 -9.31 20.97
C LEU A 262 -92.00 -10.08 20.32
N VAL A 263 -91.95 -11.41 20.35
CA VAL A 263 -93.04 -12.28 19.88
C VAL A 263 -93.92 -12.66 21.06
N MET A 264 -95.23 -12.50 20.92
CA MET A 264 -96.19 -12.88 21.97
C MET A 264 -96.36 -14.40 22.03
N ASN A 265 -95.88 -15.03 23.09
CA ASN A 265 -95.96 -16.49 23.27
C ASN A 265 -97.17 -16.95 24.08
N GLY A 266 -97.72 -16.07 24.91
CA GLY A 266 -98.94 -16.32 25.66
C GLY A 266 -100.20 -16.13 24.82
N ASP A 267 -101.24 -16.86 25.18
CA ASP A 267 -102.60 -16.60 24.71
C ASP A 267 -103.42 -15.87 25.81
N HIS A 268 -104.48 -15.16 25.44
CA HIS A 268 -105.34 -14.36 26.34
C HIS A 268 -104.56 -13.36 27.23
N VAL A 269 -103.42 -12.85 26.75
CA VAL A 269 -102.56 -11.92 27.51
C VAL A 269 -103.09 -10.49 27.40
N ILE A 270 -103.53 -9.91 28.51
CA ILE A 270 -104.16 -8.58 28.57
C ILE A 270 -103.15 -7.47 28.22
N ARG A 271 -103.53 -6.55 27.31
CA ARG A 271 -102.83 -5.28 27.06
C ARG A 271 -103.06 -4.32 28.21
N ARG A 272 -102.01 -3.88 28.90
CA ARG A 272 -102.11 -2.91 30.01
C ARG A 272 -101.55 -1.55 29.61
N SER A 273 -102.19 -0.46 30.01
CA SER A 273 -101.70 0.91 29.75
C SER A 273 -100.45 1.27 30.57
N SER A 274 -100.20 0.58 31.68
CA SER A 274 -99.02 0.73 32.53
C SER A 274 -98.44 -0.63 32.97
N PRO A 275 -97.14 -0.70 33.31
CA PRO A 275 -96.55 -1.87 33.96
C PRO A 275 -97.33 -2.29 35.21
N ARG A 276 -97.73 -3.57 35.30
CA ARG A 276 -98.44 -4.16 36.45
C ARG A 276 -99.80 -3.54 36.81
N GLY A 277 -100.38 -2.67 35.96
CA GLY A 277 -101.72 -2.12 36.17
C GLY A 277 -102.79 -3.22 36.34
N LEU A 278 -103.91 -2.93 37.01
CA LEU A 278 -104.98 -3.91 37.23
C LEU A 278 -105.76 -4.23 35.94
N LYS A 279 -106.66 -5.21 35.99
CA LYS A 279 -107.59 -5.52 34.87
C LYS A 279 -108.62 -4.38 34.75
N THR A 280 -108.78 -3.82 33.55
CA THR A 280 -109.95 -3.00 33.20
C THR A 280 -111.14 -3.88 32.78
N TYR A 281 -112.37 -3.38 32.92
CA TYR A 281 -113.59 -4.16 32.65
C TYR A 281 -113.69 -4.68 31.20
N THR A 282 -113.12 -3.95 30.23
CA THR A 282 -113.11 -4.31 28.80
C THR A 282 -111.69 -4.68 28.34
N PRO A 283 -111.19 -5.90 28.62
CA PRO A 283 -109.81 -6.28 28.32
C PRO A 283 -109.57 -6.47 26.80
N ARG A 284 -108.60 -5.73 26.25
CA ARG A 284 -108.02 -6.03 24.93
C ARG A 284 -106.83 -6.96 25.09
N TYR A 285 -106.69 -7.97 24.23
CA TYR A 285 -105.62 -8.98 24.31
C TYR A 285 -104.52 -8.77 23.25
N PHE A 286 -103.29 -9.17 23.56
CA PHE A 286 -102.24 -9.36 22.56
C PHE A 286 -102.55 -10.61 21.71
N ILE A 287 -102.09 -10.63 20.47
CA ILE A 287 -102.30 -11.75 19.54
C ILE A 287 -101.09 -12.67 19.64
N LYS A 288 -101.29 -13.94 19.98
CA LYS A 288 -100.22 -14.95 20.03
C LYS A 288 -99.54 -15.11 18.66
N GLY A 289 -98.24 -15.33 18.65
CA GLY A 289 -97.40 -15.46 17.45
C GLY A 289 -97.10 -14.14 16.74
N ARG A 290 -97.83 -13.05 17.04
CA ARG A 290 -97.54 -11.73 16.45
C ARG A 290 -96.27 -11.14 17.06
N ALA A 291 -95.41 -10.62 16.18
CA ALA A 291 -94.26 -9.80 16.53
C ALA A 291 -94.66 -8.36 16.84
N TYR A 292 -93.98 -7.75 17.82
CA TYR A 292 -94.18 -6.37 18.24
C TYR A 292 -92.84 -5.70 18.56
N THR A 293 -92.69 -4.42 18.20
CA THR A 293 -91.50 -3.64 18.51
C THR A 293 -91.56 -3.13 19.95
N ARG A 294 -90.53 -3.42 20.77
CA ARG A 294 -90.33 -2.77 22.07
C ARG A 294 -90.11 -1.28 21.89
N VAL A 295 -90.80 -0.46 22.66
CA VAL A 295 -90.57 0.99 22.76
C VAL A 295 -90.14 1.43 24.17
N THR A 296 -90.54 0.71 25.21
CA THR A 296 -90.12 0.97 26.59
C THR A 296 -89.93 -0.34 27.36
N GLN A 297 -89.23 -0.28 28.49
CA GLN A 297 -89.15 -1.39 29.44
C GLN A 297 -89.15 -0.87 30.86
N ASN A 298 -89.63 -1.69 31.79
CA ASN A 298 -89.70 -1.35 33.20
C ASN A 298 -89.20 -2.54 34.05
N GLU A 299 -88.18 -2.31 34.87
CA GLU A 299 -87.51 -3.34 35.66
C GLU A 299 -87.84 -3.25 37.16
N ASP A 300 -88.89 -2.53 37.58
CA ASP A 300 -89.08 -2.20 39.01
C ASP A 300 -89.43 -3.42 39.88
N TRP A 301 -90.03 -4.45 39.28
CA TRP A 301 -90.45 -5.72 39.90
C TRP A 301 -89.62 -6.89 39.36
N THR A 302 -89.97 -8.15 39.63
CA THR A 302 -89.06 -9.27 39.35
C THR A 302 -89.01 -9.62 37.87
N ALA A 303 -90.16 -9.72 37.20
CA ALA A 303 -90.16 -9.79 35.74
C ALA A 303 -89.97 -8.38 35.14
N ILE A 304 -89.25 -8.29 34.03
CA ILE A 304 -89.22 -7.05 33.24
C ILE A 304 -90.58 -6.90 32.53
N TRP A 305 -91.18 -5.71 32.60
CA TRP A 305 -92.41 -5.39 31.88
C TRP A 305 -92.06 -4.58 30.63
N TYR A 306 -92.26 -5.18 29.46
CA TYR A 306 -91.97 -4.53 28.18
C TYR A 306 -93.20 -3.82 27.64
N GLY A 307 -93.02 -2.55 27.27
CA GLY A 307 -94.01 -1.76 26.54
C GLY A 307 -93.76 -1.83 25.04
N VAL A 308 -94.77 -2.22 24.28
CA VAL A 308 -94.70 -2.38 22.83
C VAL A 308 -95.68 -1.47 22.10
N ARG A 309 -95.33 -1.08 20.86
CA ARG A 309 -96.18 -0.22 20.01
C ARG A 309 -97.28 -1.04 19.30
N ASN A 310 -98.53 -0.70 19.56
CA ASN A 310 -99.72 -1.34 19.00
C ASN A 310 -100.94 -0.41 19.17
N SER A 311 -101.11 0.56 18.26
CA SER A 311 -101.96 1.78 18.33
C SER A 311 -101.76 2.72 19.54
N GLY A 312 -101.14 2.24 20.61
CA GLY A 312 -100.51 3.01 21.68
C GLY A 312 -99.33 2.20 22.25
N THR A 313 -98.81 2.58 23.42
CA THR A 313 -97.84 1.76 24.16
C THR A 313 -98.58 0.87 25.15
N PHE A 314 -98.43 -0.46 25.01
CA PHE A 314 -99.08 -1.43 25.88
C PHE A 314 -98.08 -2.41 26.50
N TYR A 315 -98.28 -2.73 27.78
CA TYR A 315 -97.35 -3.47 28.63
C TYR A 315 -97.84 -4.88 28.98
N THR A 316 -96.91 -5.84 29.04
CA THR A 316 -97.06 -7.09 29.79
C THR A 316 -95.70 -7.63 30.24
N ALA A 317 -95.71 -8.58 31.20
CA ALA A 317 -94.52 -9.17 31.79
C ALA A 317 -93.73 -10.04 30.80
N SER A 318 -92.41 -10.09 30.97
CA SER A 318 -91.48 -10.82 30.11
C SER A 318 -91.79 -12.29 29.83
N PRO A 319 -92.44 -13.10 30.69
CA PRO A 319 -92.63 -14.53 30.39
C PRO A 319 -93.60 -14.81 29.24
N TYR A 320 -94.43 -13.83 28.89
CA TYR A 320 -95.33 -13.85 27.74
C TYR A 320 -94.65 -13.36 26.45
N TRP A 321 -93.41 -12.86 26.54
CA TRP A 321 -92.60 -12.37 25.43
C TRP A 321 -91.40 -13.27 25.16
N THR A 322 -91.27 -13.72 23.92
CA THR A 322 -90.05 -14.37 23.41
C THR A 322 -89.21 -13.34 22.67
N PHE A 323 -87.90 -13.35 22.95
CA PHE A 323 -86.94 -12.37 22.43
C PHE A 323 -86.43 -12.81 21.06
N GLY A 324 -86.43 -11.88 20.10
CA GLY A 324 -85.65 -12.03 18.86
C GLY A 324 -84.14 -11.94 19.12
N GLY A 325 -83.36 -12.40 18.15
CA GLY A 325 -81.90 -12.47 18.24
C GLY A 325 -81.37 -13.83 18.70
N ASP A 326 -80.06 -13.99 18.55
CA ASP A 326 -79.34 -15.24 18.77
C ASP A 326 -79.01 -15.50 20.24
N ARG A 327 -78.52 -16.72 20.50
CA ARG A 327 -77.81 -17.08 21.74
C ARG A 327 -76.68 -16.07 22.02
N ALA A 328 -76.66 -15.49 23.22
CA ALA A 328 -75.74 -14.43 23.57
C ALA A 328 -74.28 -14.91 23.55
N ILE A 329 -73.42 -14.11 22.93
CA ILE A 329 -71.98 -14.30 22.90
C ILE A 329 -71.34 -13.29 23.84
N LEU A 330 -70.57 -13.79 24.81
CA LEU A 330 -69.63 -13.01 25.62
C LEU A 330 -68.27 -13.02 24.91
N SER A 331 -67.89 -11.90 24.31
CA SER A 331 -66.60 -11.75 23.63
C SER A 331 -65.66 -10.78 24.34
N TYR A 332 -64.37 -11.00 24.14
CA TYR A 332 -63.28 -10.10 24.52
C TYR A 332 -62.46 -9.77 23.27
N SER A 333 -62.06 -8.51 23.12
CA SER A 333 -60.99 -8.11 22.19
C SER A 333 -60.04 -7.10 22.83
N MET A 334 -58.74 -7.27 22.59
CA MET A 334 -57.70 -6.38 23.10
C MET A 334 -57.61 -5.09 22.28
N ASN A 335 -57.33 -3.95 22.93
CA ASN A 335 -57.11 -2.68 22.26
C ASN A 335 -55.82 -2.71 21.42
N LYS A 336 -55.77 -1.87 20.38
CA LYS A 336 -54.62 -1.71 19.47
C LYS A 336 -54.13 -0.26 19.49
N LYS A 337 -52.83 -0.06 19.23
CA LYS A 337 -52.16 1.23 19.08
C LYS A 337 -51.41 1.31 17.75
N SER A 338 -51.22 2.52 17.25
CA SER A 338 -50.35 2.78 16.10
C SER A 338 -48.90 2.97 16.56
N CYS A 339 -47.95 2.48 15.77
CA CYS A 339 -46.51 2.62 15.97
C CYS A 339 -45.92 3.75 15.11
N PRO A 340 -44.78 4.34 15.50
CA PRO A 340 -44.08 5.31 14.63
C PRO A 340 -43.64 4.72 13.28
N ASP A 341 -43.46 3.39 13.17
CA ASP A 341 -43.16 2.73 11.89
C ASP A 341 -44.36 2.54 10.95
N GLY A 342 -45.55 3.02 11.33
CA GLY A 342 -46.81 2.89 10.60
C GLY A 342 -47.58 1.58 10.85
N SER A 343 -47.03 0.64 11.62
CA SER A 343 -47.75 -0.59 11.98
C SER A 343 -48.81 -0.35 13.06
N THR A 344 -49.82 -1.22 13.11
CA THR A 344 -50.80 -1.26 14.22
C THR A 344 -50.62 -2.55 15.00
N VAL A 345 -50.32 -2.41 16.31
CA VAL A 345 -49.98 -3.52 17.23
C VAL A 345 -50.94 -3.54 18.42
N TYR A 346 -50.95 -4.61 19.22
CA TYR A 346 -51.68 -4.62 20.48
C TYR A 346 -51.02 -3.68 21.51
N VAL A 347 -51.79 -3.12 22.44
CA VAL A 347 -51.29 -2.07 23.35
C VAL A 347 -50.15 -2.53 24.28
N ASP A 348 -50.07 -3.82 24.59
CA ASP A 348 -49.03 -4.49 25.38
C ASP A 348 -47.75 -4.84 24.59
N GLN A 349 -47.79 -4.77 23.25
CA GLN A 349 -46.62 -5.06 22.42
C GLN A 349 -45.70 -3.84 22.33
N ASP A 350 -44.39 -4.04 22.42
CA ASP A 350 -43.43 -2.94 22.23
C ASP A 350 -43.55 -2.35 20.82
N CYS A 351 -43.60 -1.02 20.72
CA CYS A 351 -43.65 -0.33 19.42
C CYS A 351 -42.34 -0.54 18.66
N ARG A 352 -42.43 -0.58 17.32
CA ARG A 352 -41.26 -0.52 16.43
C ARG A 352 -41.16 0.85 15.76
N VAL A 353 -39.93 1.23 15.44
CA VAL A 353 -39.60 2.42 14.64
C VAL A 353 -38.79 1.99 13.42
N ASN A 354 -38.94 2.74 12.32
CA ASN A 354 -38.06 2.59 11.17
C ASN A 354 -36.71 3.23 11.50
N VAL A 355 -35.65 2.43 11.44
CA VAL A 355 -34.26 2.89 11.53
C VAL A 355 -33.69 2.94 10.12
N THR A 356 -33.36 4.15 9.67
CA THR A 356 -32.70 4.38 8.38
C THR A 356 -31.21 4.57 8.61
N ILE A 357 -30.40 3.59 8.23
CA ILE A 357 -28.94 3.66 8.32
C ILE A 357 -28.41 4.09 6.96
N ASN A 358 -27.93 5.33 6.86
CA ASN A 358 -27.19 5.79 5.68
C ASN A 358 -25.71 5.44 5.85
N HIS A 359 -25.13 4.84 4.82
CA HIS A 359 -23.70 4.71 4.64
C HIS A 359 -23.29 5.80 3.65
N ILE A 360 -22.46 6.74 4.09
CA ILE A 360 -22.19 8.00 3.39
C ILE A 360 -20.68 8.12 3.16
N ASP A 361 -20.30 8.48 1.94
CA ASP A 361 -18.97 8.98 1.60
C ASP A 361 -18.75 10.32 2.31
N ALA A 362 -17.75 10.39 3.18
CA ALA A 362 -17.48 11.58 4.00
C ALA A 362 -16.98 12.77 3.18
N ASP A 363 -16.30 12.50 2.05
CA ASP A 363 -15.60 13.51 1.26
C ASP A 363 -16.51 14.07 0.15
N THR A 364 -17.37 13.23 -0.45
CA THR A 364 -18.34 13.68 -1.48
C THR A 364 -19.79 13.83 -0.99
N GLY A 365 -20.11 13.39 0.23
CA GLY A 365 -21.48 13.35 0.76
C GLY A 365 -22.40 12.31 0.09
N LYS A 366 -21.91 11.54 -0.88
CA LYS A 366 -22.66 10.55 -1.65
C LYS A 366 -23.15 9.40 -0.75
N LYS A 367 -24.42 9.02 -0.90
CA LYS A 367 -24.95 7.82 -0.22
C LYS A 367 -24.46 6.56 -0.95
N LEU A 368 -23.59 5.80 -0.28
CA LEU A 368 -23.08 4.50 -0.74
C LEU A 368 -24.18 3.42 -0.64
N LYS A 369 -24.92 3.43 0.47
CA LYS A 369 -26.07 2.53 0.70
C LYS A 369 -27.04 3.12 1.73
N THR A 370 -28.29 2.69 1.69
CA THR A 370 -29.27 2.98 2.75
C THR A 370 -29.89 1.66 3.22
N ASN A 371 -29.50 1.21 4.41
CA ASN A 371 -30.07 0.02 5.04
C ASN A 371 -31.29 0.44 5.88
N LYS A 372 -32.46 -0.13 5.57
CA LYS A 372 -33.68 0.04 6.38
C LYS A 372 -33.81 -1.15 7.33
N SER A 373 -33.93 -0.88 8.63
CA SER A 373 -34.21 -1.90 9.65
C SER A 373 -35.32 -1.42 10.60
N LYS A 374 -35.79 -2.29 11.50
CA LYS A 374 -36.76 -1.92 12.53
C LYS A 374 -36.21 -2.20 13.91
N ALA A 375 -36.15 -1.18 14.75
CA ALA A 375 -35.75 -1.29 16.16
C ALA A 375 -36.96 -1.14 17.07
N THR A 376 -36.85 -1.71 18.28
CA THR A 376 -37.92 -1.73 19.27
C THR A 376 -37.73 -0.58 20.26
N VAL A 377 -38.75 0.28 20.43
CA VAL A 377 -38.71 1.46 21.30
C VAL A 377 -38.23 1.11 22.71
N GLY A 378 -37.35 1.96 23.27
CA GLY A 378 -36.82 1.81 24.63
C GLY A 378 -35.76 0.71 24.82
N LYS A 379 -35.61 -0.23 23.87
CA LYS A 379 -34.50 -1.20 23.91
C LYS A 379 -33.20 -0.53 23.48
N ASN A 380 -32.09 -1.04 24.01
CA ASN A 380 -30.76 -0.64 23.58
C ASN A 380 -30.53 -1.06 22.12
N TYR A 381 -30.02 -0.15 21.30
CA TYR A 381 -29.42 -0.46 20.01
C TYR A 381 -27.91 -0.22 20.07
N SER A 382 -27.16 -0.91 19.21
CA SER A 382 -25.75 -0.64 18.94
C SER A 382 -25.51 -0.97 17.47
N TYR A 383 -25.48 0.07 16.64
CA TYR A 383 -25.05 -0.07 15.25
C TYR A 383 -23.60 0.39 15.13
N SER A 384 -22.85 -0.31 14.28
CA SER A 384 -21.51 0.04 13.85
C SER A 384 -21.51 0.17 12.32
N PRO A 385 -20.49 0.79 11.73
CA PRO A 385 -20.14 0.65 10.33
C PRO A 385 -20.10 -0.81 9.88
N VAL A 386 -20.32 -1.04 8.59
CA VAL A 386 -19.97 -2.32 7.96
C VAL A 386 -18.45 -2.43 7.83
N SER A 387 -17.94 -3.65 7.75
CA SER A 387 -16.51 -3.93 7.62
C SER A 387 -15.90 -3.35 6.34
N ARG A 388 -14.59 -3.13 6.40
CA ARG A 388 -13.70 -2.79 5.26
C ARG A 388 -14.11 -3.52 3.97
N GLY A 389 -14.21 -2.76 2.87
CA GLY A 389 -14.48 -3.31 1.54
C GLY A 389 -15.93 -3.77 1.28
N THR A 390 -16.86 -3.60 2.23
CA THR A 390 -18.30 -3.84 2.00
C THR A 390 -18.89 -2.86 0.98
N PHE A 391 -18.31 -1.66 0.86
CA PHE A 391 -18.50 -0.78 -0.28
C PHE A 391 -17.15 -0.58 -0.97
N LYS A 392 -17.22 -0.32 -2.28
CA LYS A 392 -16.08 0.03 -3.12
C LYS A 392 -16.43 1.27 -3.94
N ASP A 393 -15.40 2.00 -4.36
CA ASP A 393 -15.56 3.10 -5.33
C ASP A 393 -15.69 2.55 -6.77
N LYS A 394 -15.53 3.44 -7.77
CA LYS A 394 -15.58 3.07 -9.19
C LYS A 394 -14.37 2.26 -9.67
N ASP A 395 -13.25 2.34 -8.97
CA ASP A 395 -11.97 1.73 -9.36
C ASP A 395 -11.68 0.44 -8.55
N GLY A 396 -12.52 0.13 -7.56
CA GLY A 396 -12.50 -1.11 -6.78
C GLY A 396 -11.92 -0.98 -5.36
N ASN A 397 -11.54 0.24 -4.97
CA ASN A 397 -10.89 0.55 -3.70
C ASN A 397 -11.87 0.43 -2.53
N PRO A 398 -11.45 -0.13 -1.36
CA PRO A 398 -12.35 -0.38 -0.25
C PRO A 398 -12.69 0.90 0.52
N TYR A 399 -13.98 1.14 0.75
CA TYR A 399 -14.39 2.10 1.78
C TYR A 399 -14.17 1.53 3.19
N VAL A 400 -13.81 2.40 4.11
CA VAL A 400 -13.64 2.12 5.55
C VAL A 400 -14.18 3.28 6.39
N ALA A 401 -14.57 2.95 7.63
CA ALA A 401 -15.22 3.88 8.53
C ALA A 401 -14.28 5.01 8.96
N TYR A 402 -14.72 6.26 8.84
CA TYR A 402 -13.97 7.44 9.26
C TYR A 402 -14.85 8.36 10.14
N PRO A 403 -14.58 8.51 11.45
CA PRO A 403 -13.55 7.80 12.21
C PRO A 403 -13.85 6.30 12.40
N SER A 404 -12.86 5.51 12.78
CA SER A 404 -12.93 4.04 12.93
C SER A 404 -13.72 3.58 14.15
N ASP A 405 -13.72 4.38 15.22
CA ASP A 405 -14.42 4.13 16.47
C ASP A 405 -15.94 4.34 16.38
N GLN A 406 -16.43 4.80 15.22
CA GLN A 406 -17.84 5.11 14.97
C GLN A 406 -18.76 4.02 15.49
N LYS A 407 -19.43 4.32 16.61
CA LYS A 407 -20.44 3.45 17.21
C LYS A 407 -21.63 4.30 17.58
N LYS A 408 -22.79 3.99 17.00
CA LYS A 408 -24.04 4.69 17.31
C LYS A 408 -24.89 3.72 18.13
N SER A 409 -24.84 3.91 19.44
CA SER A 409 -25.56 3.13 20.44
C SER A 409 -26.34 4.04 21.37
N GLY A 410 -27.43 3.51 21.93
CA GLY A 410 -28.32 4.25 22.83
C GLY A 410 -29.63 3.49 23.03
N LYS A 411 -30.65 4.13 23.61
CA LYS A 411 -32.01 3.58 23.65
C LYS A 411 -32.78 4.06 22.43
N THR A 412 -33.51 3.15 21.80
CA THR A 412 -34.34 3.44 20.61
C THR A 412 -35.41 4.47 20.99
N PRO A 413 -35.45 5.66 20.35
CA PRO A 413 -36.43 6.70 20.67
C PRO A 413 -37.85 6.29 20.25
N ASN A 414 -38.86 7.01 20.74
CA ASN A 414 -40.26 6.80 20.34
C ASN A 414 -40.60 7.53 19.01
N SER A 415 -39.68 7.49 18.05
CA SER A 415 -39.77 8.15 16.75
C SER A 415 -38.92 7.39 15.72
N ASN A 416 -39.23 7.55 14.43
CA ASN A 416 -38.35 7.06 13.38
C ASN A 416 -37.00 7.79 13.46
N MET A 417 -35.90 7.07 13.27
CA MET A 417 -34.56 7.58 13.50
C MET A 417 -33.64 7.31 12.31
N THR A 418 -32.73 8.25 12.07
CA THR A 418 -31.71 8.16 11.03
C THR A 418 -30.34 8.06 11.68
N ILE A 419 -29.52 7.12 11.21
CA ILE A 419 -28.15 6.92 11.64
C ILE A 419 -27.26 7.09 10.42
N ASN A 420 -26.29 7.99 10.50
CA ASN A 420 -25.27 8.13 9.46
C ASN A 420 -23.98 7.47 9.95
N PHE A 421 -23.40 6.62 9.11
CA PHE A 421 -22.02 6.19 9.22
C PHE A 421 -21.25 6.76 8.03
N TYR A 422 -20.11 7.38 8.33
CA TYR A 422 -19.25 8.05 7.38
C TYR A 422 -18.07 7.15 7.02
N TYR A 423 -17.74 7.12 5.74
CA TYR A 423 -16.67 6.30 5.18
C TYR A 423 -15.82 7.13 4.26
N ARG A 424 -14.52 6.86 4.23
CA ARG A 424 -13.61 7.36 3.20
C ARG A 424 -13.06 6.19 2.42
N VAL A 425 -12.62 6.44 1.20
CA VAL A 425 -11.95 5.42 0.38
C VAL A 425 -10.55 5.23 0.94
N ALA A 426 -10.19 4.02 1.35
CA ALA A 426 -8.79 3.70 1.57
C ALA A 426 -8.12 3.59 0.19
N LEU A 427 -7.28 4.57 -0.12
CA LEU A 427 -6.55 4.61 -1.37
C LEU A 427 -5.39 3.60 -1.30
N PRO A 428 -5.24 2.71 -2.31
CA PRO A 428 -4.03 1.89 -2.41
C PRO A 428 -2.81 2.80 -2.51
N ASP A 429 -1.66 2.32 -2.04
CA ASP A 429 -0.39 3.05 -2.18
C ASP A 429 -0.12 3.34 -3.68
N PRO A 430 -0.13 4.61 -4.13
CA PRO A 430 0.09 4.97 -5.52
C PRO A 430 1.58 4.95 -5.89
N THR A 431 2.44 4.49 -4.97
CA THR A 431 3.87 4.28 -5.16
C THR A 431 4.13 3.24 -6.26
N THR A 432 4.31 3.75 -7.46
CA THR A 432 4.64 3.00 -8.66
C THR A 432 6.14 3.06 -8.93
N ILE A 433 6.66 1.98 -9.52
CA ILE A 433 7.96 2.03 -10.20
C ILE A 433 7.71 2.60 -11.60
N LYS A 434 8.57 3.52 -12.04
CA LYS A 434 8.55 4.11 -13.38
C LYS A 434 9.97 4.16 -13.93
N GLU A 435 10.10 4.01 -15.25
CA GLU A 435 11.34 4.30 -15.95
C GLU A 435 11.40 5.81 -16.31
N ILE A 436 12.62 6.34 -16.50
CA ILE A 436 12.81 7.66 -17.12
C ILE A 436 12.58 7.60 -18.63
N SER A 437 11.91 8.61 -19.19
CA SER A 437 11.43 8.63 -20.59
C SER A 437 12.53 8.64 -21.67
N ASN A 438 13.78 8.82 -21.27
CA ASN A 438 14.97 8.89 -22.13
C ASN A 438 16.15 8.08 -21.56
N GLY A 439 15.86 7.05 -20.76
CA GLY A 439 16.90 6.16 -20.22
C GLY A 439 17.63 5.40 -21.32
N THR A 440 18.96 5.33 -21.24
CA THR A 440 19.78 4.51 -22.15
C THR A 440 20.15 3.18 -21.50
N VAL A 441 20.54 2.20 -22.32
CA VAL A 441 21.43 1.13 -21.86
C VAL A 441 22.76 1.72 -21.36
N GLY A 442 23.55 0.94 -20.63
CA GLY A 442 24.87 1.32 -20.18
C GLY A 442 25.73 1.86 -21.32
N LYS A 443 26.32 3.02 -21.09
CA LYS A 443 27.07 3.82 -22.06
C LYS A 443 28.22 4.54 -21.36
N ALA A 444 29.40 4.47 -21.95
CA ALA A 444 30.59 5.14 -21.49
C ALA A 444 31.36 5.76 -22.66
N LYS A 445 32.30 6.66 -22.34
CA LYS A 445 33.27 7.22 -23.30
C LYS A 445 34.60 7.54 -22.63
N GLY A 446 35.68 7.58 -23.40
CA GLY A 446 37.02 7.94 -22.93
C GLY A 446 38.06 6.88 -23.31
N ASP A 447 39.23 6.95 -22.68
CA ASP A 447 40.40 6.19 -23.09
C ASP A 447 40.89 5.21 -22.02
N PHE A 448 41.21 3.99 -22.45
CA PHE A 448 42.27 3.18 -21.84
C PHE A 448 43.57 3.48 -22.59
N LEU A 449 44.66 3.83 -21.90
CA LEU A 449 45.91 4.20 -22.57
C LEU A 449 47.14 3.82 -21.75
N TRP A 450 48.18 3.34 -22.42
CA TRP A 450 49.56 3.45 -21.91
C TRP A 450 50.42 4.26 -22.89
N ARG A 451 51.35 5.06 -22.37
CA ARG A 451 52.42 5.68 -23.17
C ARG A 451 53.70 5.87 -22.38
N LEU A 452 54.82 5.97 -23.09
CA LEU A 452 56.04 6.57 -22.58
C LEU A 452 55.85 8.09 -22.48
N GLU A 453 56.38 8.67 -21.42
CA GLU A 453 56.31 10.10 -21.11
C GLU A 453 57.52 10.48 -20.26
N LYS A 454 58.17 11.61 -20.54
CA LYS A 454 59.20 12.19 -19.65
C LYS A 454 58.56 13.13 -18.62
N ALA A 455 59.22 13.34 -17.47
CA ALA A 455 58.77 14.33 -16.49
C ALA A 455 59.20 15.76 -16.87
N ASP A 456 60.44 15.86 -17.34
CA ASP A 456 61.05 16.98 -18.07
C ASP A 456 62.09 16.39 -19.04
N GLU A 457 62.66 17.22 -19.92
CA GLU A 457 63.63 16.82 -20.95
C GLU A 457 64.88 16.08 -20.41
N ASN A 458 65.28 16.35 -19.15
CA ASN A 458 66.48 15.81 -18.50
C ASN A 458 66.22 14.49 -17.74
N ASN A 459 65.01 13.92 -17.83
CA ASN A 459 64.59 12.73 -17.07
C ASN A 459 64.44 11.49 -17.96
N ASP A 460 64.80 10.32 -17.44
CA ASP A 460 64.44 9.01 -18.03
C ASP A 460 62.92 8.87 -18.19
N SER A 461 62.50 8.28 -19.31
CA SER A 461 61.08 8.10 -19.63
C SER A 461 60.42 7.07 -18.71
N ARG A 462 59.20 7.38 -18.29
CA ARG A 462 58.33 6.56 -17.44
C ARG A 462 57.11 6.09 -18.24
N LEU A 463 56.54 4.94 -17.89
CA LEU A 463 55.25 4.54 -18.46
C LEU A 463 54.11 5.20 -17.68
N ARG A 464 53.32 6.02 -18.37
CA ARG A 464 52.05 6.55 -17.88
C ARG A 464 50.91 5.61 -18.28
N LEU A 465 50.08 5.22 -17.32
CA LEU A 465 48.88 4.42 -17.52
C LEU A 465 47.64 5.24 -17.18
N LEU A 466 46.64 5.20 -18.05
CA LEU A 466 45.41 5.99 -17.97
C LEU A 466 44.17 5.11 -18.15
N ASN A 467 43.18 5.34 -17.30
CA ASN A 467 41.82 4.82 -17.43
C ASN A 467 40.86 5.99 -17.17
N THR A 468 40.45 6.68 -18.24
CA THR A 468 39.70 7.95 -18.17
C THR A 468 38.21 7.79 -18.44
N ILE A 469 37.70 6.56 -18.48
CA ILE A 469 36.34 6.25 -18.92
C ILE A 469 35.29 6.93 -18.03
N GLU A 470 34.40 7.72 -18.62
CA GLU A 470 33.26 8.34 -17.93
C GLU A 470 31.91 7.82 -18.45
N ILE A 471 30.87 8.02 -17.65
CA ILE A 471 29.51 7.57 -17.97
C ILE A 471 28.85 8.59 -18.91
N ASP A 472 28.58 8.18 -20.14
CA ASP A 472 27.82 8.96 -21.13
C ASP A 472 26.30 8.61 -21.10
N GLY A 473 25.95 7.50 -20.48
CA GLY A 473 24.57 7.01 -20.42
C GLY A 473 23.63 7.90 -19.60
N THR A 474 22.43 8.15 -20.16
CA THR A 474 21.36 8.82 -19.42
C THR A 474 20.66 7.80 -18.52
N HIS A 475 20.87 7.93 -17.21
CA HIS A 475 20.36 7.02 -16.19
C HIS A 475 19.62 7.79 -15.09
N TYR A 476 18.65 7.16 -14.42
CA TYR A 476 18.01 7.79 -13.26
C TYR A 476 19.00 7.90 -12.09
N ARG A 477 19.83 6.87 -11.88
CA ARG A 477 20.97 6.93 -10.97
C ARG A 477 22.03 5.89 -11.33
N THR A 478 23.29 6.22 -11.02
CA THR A 478 24.44 5.33 -11.07
C THR A 478 25.04 5.13 -9.67
N ARG A 479 25.79 4.04 -9.48
CA ARG A 479 26.62 3.78 -8.29
C ARG A 479 27.77 2.83 -8.64
N ASN A 480 28.62 2.55 -7.67
CA ASN A 480 29.65 1.49 -7.75
C ASN A 480 30.50 1.61 -9.03
N LYS A 481 30.93 2.83 -9.36
CA LYS A 481 31.98 3.05 -10.37
C LYS A 481 33.24 2.34 -9.89
N ASN A 482 33.85 1.56 -10.78
CA ASN A 482 35.07 0.83 -10.50
C ASN A 482 35.98 0.93 -11.72
N TYR A 483 37.16 1.49 -11.51
CA TYR A 483 38.24 1.65 -12.48
C TYR A 483 39.37 0.71 -12.07
N THR A 484 39.91 -0.06 -13.01
CA THR A 484 41.04 -0.97 -12.77
C THR A 484 42.12 -0.77 -13.83
N VAL A 485 43.38 -0.83 -13.40
CA VAL A 485 44.55 -0.97 -14.26
C VAL A 485 45.49 -1.99 -13.62
N SER A 486 45.72 -3.14 -14.29
CA SER A 486 46.55 -4.22 -13.74
C SER A 486 47.58 -4.74 -14.74
N SER A 487 48.70 -5.25 -14.23
CA SER A 487 49.61 -6.12 -14.97
C SER A 487 50.31 -7.07 -14.01
N THR A 488 50.30 -8.36 -14.35
CA THR A 488 50.73 -9.47 -13.49
C THR A 488 52.12 -9.22 -12.87
N ARG A 489 52.17 -9.12 -11.54
CA ARG A 489 53.36 -8.86 -10.70
C ARG A 489 54.05 -7.49 -10.92
N VAL A 490 53.35 -6.48 -11.44
CA VAL A 490 53.92 -5.12 -11.61
C VAL A 490 53.03 -4.05 -10.99
N ILE A 491 51.73 -4.05 -11.32
CA ILE A 491 50.78 -3.03 -10.86
C ILE A 491 49.37 -3.63 -10.75
N ASN A 492 48.58 -3.14 -9.81
CA ASN A 492 47.17 -3.51 -9.64
C ASN A 492 46.45 -2.37 -8.91
N GLU A 493 46.07 -1.34 -9.66
CA GLU A 493 45.34 -0.19 -9.14
C GLU A 493 43.84 -0.37 -9.32
N THR A 494 43.06 0.04 -8.32
CA THR A 494 41.60 -0.04 -8.33
C THR A 494 41.00 1.13 -7.54
N ASP A 495 40.22 1.99 -8.20
CA ASP A 495 39.61 3.19 -7.59
C ASP A 495 38.15 3.38 -8.08
N SER A 496 37.40 4.20 -7.36
CA SER A 496 36.11 4.76 -7.76
C SER A 496 36.20 5.96 -8.74
N ASN A 497 37.41 6.43 -9.02
CA ASN A 497 37.74 7.59 -9.86
C ASN A 497 38.69 7.19 -11.02
N PRO A 498 38.76 7.99 -12.11
CA PRO A 498 39.72 7.79 -13.19
C PRO A 498 41.17 7.60 -12.72
N ILE A 499 41.83 6.56 -13.22
CA ILE A 499 43.21 6.21 -12.83
C ILE A 499 44.20 6.94 -13.76
N ASN A 500 45.20 7.56 -13.16
CA ASN A 500 46.36 8.15 -13.85
C ASN A 500 47.62 7.88 -13.01
N VAL A 501 48.40 6.87 -13.40
CA VAL A 501 49.54 6.36 -12.61
C VAL A 501 50.79 6.19 -13.46
N TYR A 502 51.95 6.20 -12.81
CA TYR A 502 53.25 6.16 -13.47
C TYR A 502 54.09 5.00 -12.96
N VAL A 503 54.71 4.27 -13.88
CA VAL A 503 55.69 3.22 -13.60
C VAL A 503 57.07 3.73 -14.04
N SER A 504 57.90 4.12 -13.06
CA SER A 504 59.18 4.81 -13.26
C SER A 504 60.27 3.98 -13.98
N ASN A 505 60.04 2.69 -14.17
CA ASN A 505 60.92 1.82 -14.97
C ASN A 505 60.08 1.11 -16.04
N PRO A 506 60.09 1.59 -17.30
CA PRO A 506 59.34 0.97 -18.38
C PRO A 506 59.62 -0.52 -18.58
N ASN A 507 60.86 -0.97 -18.35
CA ASN A 507 61.25 -2.37 -18.50
C ASN A 507 60.49 -3.32 -17.53
N ALA A 508 59.84 -2.81 -16.49
CA ALA A 508 58.96 -3.61 -15.65
C ALA A 508 57.74 -4.16 -16.41
N LEU A 509 57.13 -3.36 -17.30
CA LEU A 509 55.95 -3.71 -18.10
C LEU A 509 56.28 -4.16 -19.53
N LYS A 510 57.51 -3.96 -20.01
CA LYS A 510 57.94 -4.29 -21.38
C LYS A 510 57.54 -5.70 -21.81
N ASN A 511 56.90 -5.76 -22.98
CA ASN A 511 56.23 -6.92 -23.59
C ASN A 511 55.11 -7.60 -22.78
N ARG A 512 54.69 -7.07 -21.62
CA ARG A 512 53.53 -7.59 -20.87
C ARG A 512 52.22 -7.03 -21.39
N ASN A 513 51.14 -7.73 -21.05
CA ASN A 513 49.79 -7.21 -21.15
C ASN A 513 49.48 -6.30 -19.96
N ILE A 514 48.77 -5.20 -20.22
CA ILE A 514 48.15 -4.35 -19.20
C ILE A 514 46.64 -4.47 -19.42
N GLU A 515 45.96 -4.91 -18.38
CA GLU A 515 44.52 -5.16 -18.35
C GLU A 515 43.81 -3.94 -17.79
N TYR A 516 42.84 -3.42 -18.54
CA TYR A 516 42.04 -2.27 -18.17
C TYR A 516 40.58 -2.68 -17.98
N THR A 517 39.93 -2.13 -16.97
CA THR A 517 38.49 -2.32 -16.75
C THR A 517 37.85 -1.02 -16.31
N PHE A 518 36.67 -0.73 -16.83
CA PHE A 518 35.74 0.22 -16.23
C PHE A 518 34.37 -0.44 -16.12
N GLU A 519 33.75 -0.36 -14.96
CA GLU A 519 32.38 -0.84 -14.74
C GLU A 519 31.59 0.08 -13.81
N TYR A 520 30.26 0.06 -13.96
CA TYR A 520 29.36 0.74 -13.04
C TYR A 520 27.98 0.07 -12.99
N GLU A 521 27.27 0.26 -11.88
CA GLU A 521 25.86 -0.09 -11.77
C GLU A 521 24.97 1.11 -12.10
N TYR A 522 23.89 0.88 -12.83
CA TYR A 522 22.85 1.86 -13.12
C TYR A 522 21.44 1.32 -12.95
N THR A 523 20.52 2.25 -12.79
CA THR A 523 19.09 1.99 -12.94
C THR A 523 18.45 3.17 -13.66
N ASN A 524 17.60 2.88 -14.64
CA ASN A 524 16.70 3.84 -15.27
C ASN A 524 15.36 3.92 -14.50
N HIS A 525 15.17 3.06 -13.50
CA HIS A 525 13.91 2.89 -12.79
C HIS A 525 13.94 3.56 -11.41
N TYR A 526 12.85 4.27 -11.11
CA TYR A 526 12.64 4.94 -9.83
C TYR A 526 11.26 4.62 -9.26
N LYS A 527 11.23 4.44 -7.94
CA LYS A 527 10.01 4.28 -7.15
C LYS A 527 9.53 5.66 -6.74
N GLN A 528 8.33 6.06 -7.17
CA GLN A 528 7.70 7.31 -6.78
C GLN A 528 7.10 7.16 -5.38
N ASN A 529 7.88 7.30 -4.31
CA ASN A 529 7.36 7.06 -2.96
C ASN A 529 6.38 8.17 -2.56
N TYR A 530 5.18 7.75 -2.19
CA TYR A 530 4.22 8.58 -1.49
C TYR A 530 4.28 8.28 0.00
N LYS A 531 4.05 9.31 0.80
CA LYS A 531 3.83 9.19 2.24
C LYS A 531 2.36 9.43 2.51
N CYS A 532 1.74 8.54 3.28
CA CYS A 532 0.40 8.83 3.77
C CYS A 532 0.47 10.00 4.77
N VAL A 533 -0.37 11.01 4.56
CA VAL A 533 -0.44 12.20 5.43
C VAL A 533 -1.77 12.28 6.20
N ASP A 534 -2.76 11.47 5.81
CA ASP A 534 -4.07 11.34 6.44
C ASP A 534 -4.41 9.85 6.51
N GLN A 535 -4.12 9.22 7.66
CA GLN A 535 -4.24 7.78 7.88
C GLN A 535 -4.99 7.45 9.17
N GLN A 536 -5.52 6.24 9.25
CA GLN A 536 -6.21 5.73 10.43
C GLN A 536 -6.05 4.20 10.54
N GLY A 537 -5.19 3.75 11.44
CA GLY A 537 -4.69 2.38 11.39
C GLY A 537 -3.83 2.18 10.14
N ASP A 538 -3.98 1.02 9.48
CA ASP A 538 -3.26 0.69 8.25
C ASP A 538 -3.86 1.33 6.98
N ASP A 539 -4.89 2.17 7.13
CA ASP A 539 -5.65 2.75 6.01
C ASP A 539 -5.33 4.21 5.76
N CYS A 540 -4.98 4.51 4.50
CA CYS A 540 -4.65 5.85 4.02
C CYS A 540 -5.78 6.47 3.19
N PHE A 541 -6.08 7.75 3.44
CA PHE A 541 -7.07 8.54 2.70
C PHE A 541 -6.45 9.64 1.84
N GLU A 542 -5.26 10.14 2.21
CA GLU A 542 -4.50 11.07 1.40
C GLU A 542 -3.02 10.68 1.34
N TRP A 543 -2.56 10.35 0.13
CA TRP A 543 -1.16 10.12 -0.22
C TRP A 543 -0.57 11.42 -0.79
N LYS A 544 0.44 11.98 -0.14
CA LYS A 544 1.25 13.07 -0.72
C LYS A 544 2.60 12.51 -1.19
N PHE A 545 3.11 13.06 -2.30
CA PHE A 545 4.42 12.70 -2.82
C PHE A 545 5.51 13.04 -1.80
N ASP A 546 6.38 12.07 -1.47
CA ASP A 546 7.53 12.27 -0.58
C ASP A 546 8.79 12.50 -1.40
N LYS A 547 9.19 11.49 -2.20
CA LYS A 547 10.38 11.55 -3.06
C LYS A 547 10.46 10.37 -4.04
N ASN A 548 11.12 10.59 -5.17
CA ASN A 548 11.59 9.51 -6.04
C ASN A 548 12.83 8.84 -5.40
N THR A 549 12.91 7.50 -5.38
CA THR A 549 14.12 6.75 -5.02
C THR A 549 14.53 5.78 -6.13
N PRO A 550 15.84 5.56 -6.37
CA PRO A 550 16.30 4.57 -7.35
C PRO A 550 15.84 3.16 -6.98
N VAL A 551 15.61 2.31 -7.99
CA VAL A 551 15.30 0.88 -7.78
C VAL A 551 16.51 0.04 -8.15
N TRP A 552 17.19 -0.48 -7.13
CA TRP A 552 18.41 -1.30 -7.22
C TRP A 552 18.14 -2.82 -7.05
N GLY A 553 16.89 -3.26 -7.25
CA GLY A 553 16.50 -4.67 -7.22
C GLY A 553 16.61 -5.30 -8.61
N GLU A 554 15.54 -5.93 -9.08
CA GLU A 554 15.40 -6.51 -10.44
C GLU A 554 15.65 -5.53 -11.61
N TYR A 555 15.75 -4.22 -11.34
CA TYR A 555 16.02 -3.16 -12.31
C TYR A 555 17.46 -2.61 -12.26
N ALA A 556 18.31 -3.13 -11.36
CA ALA A 556 19.74 -2.82 -11.39
C ALA A 556 20.40 -3.52 -12.58
N ASN A 557 21.18 -2.77 -13.35
CA ASN A 557 21.97 -3.28 -14.46
C ASN A 557 23.44 -2.89 -14.22
N THR A 558 24.36 -3.78 -14.51
CA THR A 558 25.79 -3.46 -14.62
C THR A 558 26.11 -3.19 -16.08
N ALA A 559 27.08 -2.32 -16.35
CA ALA A 559 27.74 -2.23 -17.65
C ALA A 559 29.26 -2.20 -17.44
N LYS A 560 29.99 -2.89 -18.30
CA LYS A 560 31.43 -3.15 -18.16
C LYS A 560 32.14 -2.98 -19.49
N TRP A 561 33.35 -2.44 -19.45
CA TRP A 561 34.27 -2.33 -20.58
C TRP A 561 35.61 -2.88 -20.14
N GLU A 562 36.15 -3.82 -20.91
CA GLU A 562 37.43 -4.48 -20.65
C GLU A 562 38.28 -4.44 -21.91
N GLU A 563 39.57 -4.17 -21.74
CA GLU A 563 40.52 -4.15 -22.85
C GLU A 563 41.93 -4.54 -22.37
N THR A 564 42.74 -5.10 -23.27
CA THR A 564 44.12 -5.50 -22.96
C THR A 564 45.08 -4.86 -23.93
N LEU A 565 45.91 -3.94 -23.42
CA LEU A 565 46.94 -3.26 -24.20
C LEU A 565 48.31 -3.83 -23.84
N LYS A 566 49.00 -4.40 -24.83
CA LYS A 566 50.37 -4.89 -24.67
C LYS A 566 51.34 -3.71 -24.64
N ALA A 567 52.24 -3.66 -23.67
CA ALA A 567 53.31 -2.68 -23.57
C ALA A 567 54.54 -3.11 -24.38
N ASP A 568 54.45 -3.11 -25.71
CA ASP A 568 55.50 -3.58 -26.64
C ASP A 568 56.49 -2.50 -27.10
N HIS A 569 56.73 -1.50 -26.24
CA HIS A 569 57.72 -0.45 -26.44
C HIS A 569 59.17 -0.97 -26.46
N ARG A 570 60.07 -0.22 -27.12
CA ARG A 570 61.50 -0.57 -27.29
C ARG A 570 62.43 0.23 -26.38
N TYR A 571 61.95 0.62 -25.19
CA TYR A 571 62.68 1.49 -24.26
C TYR A 571 64.10 1.00 -23.93
N GLY A 572 65.09 1.89 -24.00
CA GLY A 572 66.48 1.64 -23.64
C GLY A 572 67.19 0.61 -24.53
N GLU A 573 66.80 0.49 -25.81
CA GLU A 573 67.42 -0.45 -26.75
C GLU A 573 68.40 0.21 -27.72
N THR A 574 69.37 -0.59 -28.19
CA THR A 574 70.32 -0.19 -29.23
C THR A 574 69.78 -0.54 -30.62
N PHE A 575 69.69 0.46 -31.50
CA PHE A 575 69.44 0.31 -32.93
C PHE A 575 70.74 0.53 -33.69
N ILE A 576 71.09 -0.44 -34.56
CA ILE A 576 72.34 -0.42 -35.32
C ILE A 576 72.02 -0.17 -36.79
N PHE A 577 72.47 0.97 -37.30
CA PHE A 577 72.45 1.30 -38.72
C PHE A 577 73.81 0.95 -39.34
N ASN A 578 73.78 0.39 -40.54
CA ASN A 578 74.94 0.01 -41.34
C ASN A 578 74.59 0.07 -42.83
N GLY A 579 75.55 -0.19 -43.72
CA GLY A 579 75.36 -0.08 -45.17
C GLY A 579 74.29 -0.99 -45.81
N SER A 580 73.62 -1.86 -45.05
CA SER A 580 72.52 -2.71 -45.53
C SER A 580 71.23 -2.63 -44.67
N SER A 581 71.19 -1.77 -43.65
CA SER A 581 69.99 -1.52 -42.85
C SER A 581 69.05 -0.51 -43.52
N SER A 582 67.75 -0.56 -43.18
CA SER A 582 66.83 0.56 -43.43
C SER A 582 67.40 1.85 -42.80
N PRO A 583 67.39 3.00 -43.50
CA PRO A 583 67.82 4.28 -42.92
C PRO A 583 66.85 4.76 -41.83
N THR A 584 65.59 4.32 -41.88
CA THR A 584 64.56 4.65 -40.88
C THR A 584 64.26 3.44 -39.98
N THR A 585 64.14 3.71 -38.67
CA THR A 585 63.57 2.78 -37.68
C THR A 585 62.29 3.37 -37.07
N GLN A 586 61.37 2.53 -36.60
CA GLN A 586 60.12 2.98 -35.97
C GLN A 586 59.74 2.04 -34.80
N MET A 587 59.28 2.61 -33.69
CA MET A 587 58.90 1.86 -32.49
C MET A 587 57.61 2.39 -31.86
N VAL A 588 56.93 1.54 -31.09
CA VAL A 588 55.70 1.90 -30.37
C VAL A 588 56.07 2.63 -29.08
N ILE A 589 55.56 3.85 -28.90
CA ILE A 589 55.68 4.65 -27.67
C ILE A 589 54.39 4.70 -26.86
N GLY A 590 53.24 4.37 -27.47
CA GLY A 590 51.97 4.29 -26.76
C GLY A 590 50.93 3.45 -27.48
N ARG A 591 49.88 3.07 -26.75
CA ARG A 591 48.66 2.50 -27.30
C ARG A 591 47.46 3.08 -26.58
N LYS A 592 46.43 3.40 -27.35
CA LYS A 592 45.14 3.92 -26.88
C LYS A 592 44.03 3.00 -27.33
N ALA A 593 43.05 2.78 -26.46
CA ALA A 593 41.79 2.15 -26.78
C ALA A 593 40.65 3.12 -26.43
N THR A 594 39.97 3.62 -27.47
CA THR A 594 38.87 4.59 -27.34
C THR A 594 37.56 3.84 -27.14
N VAL A 595 36.90 4.06 -26.02
CA VAL A 595 35.51 3.63 -25.79
C VAL A 595 34.59 4.76 -26.25
N ASP A 596 33.58 4.42 -27.06
CA ASP A 596 32.38 5.25 -27.25
C ASP A 596 31.13 4.37 -27.32
N GLY A 597 30.16 4.68 -26.48
CA GLY A 597 28.86 4.03 -26.45
C GLY A 597 28.80 2.84 -25.50
N LYS A 598 28.19 1.75 -25.94
CA LYS A 598 27.75 0.63 -25.09
C LYS A 598 28.85 -0.42 -24.91
N GLU A 599 28.66 -1.33 -23.96
CA GLU A 599 29.52 -2.51 -23.72
C GLU A 599 29.71 -3.40 -24.98
N SER A 600 28.74 -3.39 -25.90
CA SER A 600 28.84 -4.06 -27.21
C SER A 600 29.09 -3.09 -28.39
N SER A 601 29.76 -1.96 -28.13
CA SER A 601 30.46 -1.18 -29.16
C SER A 601 31.82 -1.83 -29.45
N THR A 602 32.32 -1.70 -30.68
CA THR A 602 33.74 -1.96 -30.96
C THR A 602 34.58 -0.89 -30.27
N ILE A 603 35.57 -1.30 -29.47
CA ILE A 603 36.57 -0.39 -28.93
C ILE A 603 37.58 -0.10 -30.04
N ASP A 604 37.75 1.17 -30.39
CA ASP A 604 38.71 1.62 -31.42
C ASP A 604 40.14 1.64 -30.85
N LYS A 605 41.15 1.35 -31.66
CA LYS A 605 42.52 1.07 -31.17
C LYS A 605 43.60 1.76 -32.00
N ASP A 606 44.34 2.63 -31.33
CA ASP A 606 45.43 3.44 -31.88
C ASP A 606 46.80 3.01 -31.31
N VAL A 607 47.86 3.23 -32.08
CA VAL A 607 49.23 2.74 -31.82
C VAL A 607 50.23 3.85 -32.12
N GLN A 608 50.49 4.67 -31.11
CA GLN A 608 51.40 5.81 -31.16
C GLN A 608 52.86 5.37 -31.22
N ARG A 609 53.62 6.02 -32.10
CA ARG A 609 54.98 5.67 -32.49
C ARG A 609 55.89 6.88 -32.51
N GLU A 610 57.19 6.60 -32.46
CA GLU A 610 58.21 7.50 -32.96
C GLU A 610 59.09 6.77 -33.99
N SER A 611 59.68 7.53 -34.89
CA SER A 611 60.66 7.08 -35.87
C SER A 611 61.87 7.99 -35.90
N TYR A 612 63.00 7.39 -36.30
CA TYR A 612 64.28 8.06 -36.48
C TYR A 612 64.83 7.66 -37.85
N THR A 613 65.27 8.63 -38.64
CA THR A 613 65.97 8.39 -39.92
C THR A 613 67.39 8.91 -39.84
N VAL A 614 68.35 8.15 -40.36
CA VAL A 614 69.77 8.52 -40.40
C VAL A 614 70.35 8.31 -41.80
N ASN A 615 71.21 9.21 -42.25
CA ASN A 615 71.89 9.08 -43.53
C ASN A 615 73.14 8.19 -43.39
N ASN A 616 72.99 6.87 -43.48
CA ASN A 616 74.10 5.91 -43.45
C ASN A 616 74.66 5.55 -44.85
N ALA A 617 74.68 6.52 -45.79
CA ALA A 617 75.39 6.32 -47.07
C ALA A 617 76.91 6.19 -46.85
N PRO A 618 77.62 5.36 -47.62
CA PRO A 618 79.08 5.29 -47.58
C PRO A 618 79.70 6.57 -48.14
N ILE A 619 80.87 6.95 -47.62
CA ILE A 619 81.62 8.14 -48.05
C ILE A 619 82.84 7.69 -48.86
N MET A 620 83.06 8.31 -50.02
CA MET A 620 84.25 8.10 -50.86
C MET A 620 84.99 9.43 -51.03
N LEU A 621 86.31 9.42 -50.85
CA LEU A 621 87.16 10.62 -50.90
C LEU A 621 88.24 10.47 -51.97
N LEU A 622 88.46 11.53 -52.77
CA LEU A 622 89.54 11.54 -53.78
C LEU A 622 90.96 11.47 -53.18
N SER A 623 91.08 11.77 -51.88
CA SER A 623 92.32 11.70 -51.10
C SER A 623 92.03 11.58 -49.60
N GLN A 624 92.98 11.02 -48.86
CA GLN A 624 93.02 10.94 -47.39
C GLN A 624 93.06 12.34 -46.74
N ASN A 625 91.91 13.01 -46.61
CA ASN A 625 91.85 14.42 -46.19
C ASN A 625 91.09 14.62 -44.87
N TRP A 626 89.83 15.06 -44.94
CA TRP A 626 88.98 15.27 -43.78
C TRP A 626 87.51 15.06 -44.15
N ILE A 627 86.72 14.60 -43.19
CA ILE A 627 85.25 14.60 -43.28
C ILE A 627 84.66 15.43 -42.15
N PRO A 628 83.51 16.10 -42.37
CA PRO A 628 82.82 16.78 -41.27
C PRO A 628 82.26 15.72 -40.30
N ILE A 629 82.34 16.03 -38.99
CA ILE A 629 81.61 15.30 -37.96
C ILE A 629 80.41 16.19 -37.62
N ASN A 630 79.31 15.99 -38.34
CA ASN A 630 78.07 16.75 -38.26
C ASN A 630 76.85 15.82 -38.48
N GLU A 631 76.81 14.70 -37.78
CA GLU A 631 75.83 13.63 -38.05
C GLU A 631 74.40 14.11 -37.77
N THR A 632 73.46 13.78 -38.66
CA THR A 632 72.07 14.23 -38.56
C THR A 632 71.14 13.05 -38.30
N ILE A 633 70.23 13.21 -37.34
CA ILE A 633 69.13 12.30 -37.06
C ILE A 633 67.81 13.07 -37.24
N GLU A 634 67.01 12.67 -38.22
CA GLU A 634 65.63 13.12 -38.39
C GLU A 634 64.73 12.37 -37.39
N TYR A 635 63.70 13.03 -36.85
CA TYR A 635 62.76 12.48 -35.87
C TYR A 635 61.30 12.81 -36.26
N SER A 636 60.40 11.86 -36.04
CA SER A 636 58.96 12.16 -36.03
C SER A 636 58.22 11.28 -35.04
N THR A 637 57.12 11.80 -34.50
CA THR A 637 56.37 11.22 -33.38
C THR A 637 54.87 11.44 -33.59
N ASP A 638 54.05 10.47 -33.17
CA ASP A 638 52.59 10.59 -33.17
C ASP A 638 52.07 11.46 -31.99
N PHE A 639 52.98 12.00 -31.16
CA PHE A 639 52.69 13.02 -30.16
C PHE A 639 53.31 14.37 -30.55
N ASP A 640 52.64 15.45 -30.17
CA ASP A 640 53.13 16.83 -30.28
C ASP A 640 54.22 17.09 -29.21
N ASN A 641 55.39 16.45 -29.38
CA ASN A 641 56.56 16.58 -28.49
C ASN A 641 57.84 16.93 -29.28
N PRO A 642 58.72 17.80 -28.74
CA PRO A 642 60.01 18.05 -29.36
C PRO A 642 60.91 16.80 -29.29
N PHE A 643 61.94 16.74 -30.14
CA PHE A 643 62.95 15.69 -30.08
C PHE A 643 63.76 15.78 -28.78
N TYR A 644 63.40 14.98 -27.78
CA TYR A 644 64.14 14.88 -26.51
C TYR A 644 65.49 14.19 -26.67
N ILE A 645 66.50 14.67 -25.95
CA ILE A 645 67.80 14.01 -25.77
C ILE A 645 68.35 14.31 -24.38
N ILE A 646 68.87 13.27 -23.70
CA ILE A 646 69.75 13.45 -22.53
C ILE A 646 71.20 13.31 -23.04
N PRO A 647 72.10 14.31 -22.86
CA PRO A 647 73.41 14.35 -23.51
C PRO A 647 74.48 13.43 -22.85
N GLU A 648 74.11 12.16 -22.63
CA GLU A 648 74.97 11.10 -22.11
C GLU A 648 75.47 10.19 -23.25
N ASN A 649 76.69 9.64 -23.11
CA ASN A 649 77.23 8.61 -24.01
C ASN A 649 77.08 8.93 -25.51
N MET A 650 77.49 10.15 -25.89
CA MET A 650 77.55 10.62 -27.27
C MET A 650 79.02 10.68 -27.73
N TYR A 651 79.41 9.81 -28.67
CA TYR A 651 80.80 9.63 -29.11
C TYR A 651 80.87 9.26 -30.60
N TYR A 652 81.98 9.64 -31.23
CA TYR A 652 82.38 9.22 -32.57
C TYR A 652 83.71 8.46 -32.49
N TYR A 653 83.72 7.24 -33.01
CA TYR A 653 84.86 6.33 -33.00
C TYR A 653 85.38 6.23 -34.44
N PRO A 654 86.46 6.95 -34.79
CA PRO A 654 87.14 6.79 -36.08
C PRO A 654 88.01 5.53 -36.07
N ASN A 655 88.56 5.12 -37.23
CA ASN A 655 89.43 3.95 -37.31
C ASN A 655 90.81 4.25 -36.70
N ASP A 656 91.49 5.29 -37.18
CA ASP A 656 92.69 5.86 -36.57
C ASP A 656 92.43 7.33 -36.18
N VAL A 657 93.40 8.02 -35.60
CA VAL A 657 93.48 9.50 -35.58
C VAL A 657 94.89 9.92 -35.98
N ASP A 658 95.12 11.20 -36.30
CA ASP A 658 96.49 11.70 -36.47
C ASP A 658 97.32 11.53 -35.18
N ASP A 659 98.60 11.22 -35.31
CA ASP A 659 99.50 10.95 -34.17
C ASP A 659 99.53 12.09 -33.13
N THR A 660 99.34 13.35 -33.55
CA THR A 660 99.21 14.53 -32.67
C THR A 660 97.97 14.50 -31.75
N LEU A 661 96.99 13.63 -32.02
CA LEU A 661 95.70 13.54 -31.34
C LEU A 661 95.52 12.23 -30.54
N LYS A 662 96.45 11.28 -30.63
CA LYS A 662 96.27 9.91 -30.07
C LYS A 662 96.16 9.88 -28.55
N GLU A 663 96.89 10.76 -27.85
CA GLU A 663 96.81 10.89 -26.39
C GLU A 663 95.52 11.62 -25.95
N ASP A 664 95.14 12.72 -26.62
CA ASP A 664 93.96 13.51 -26.28
C ASP A 664 92.62 12.76 -26.48
N TYR A 665 92.58 11.69 -27.30
CA TYR A 665 91.35 10.96 -27.67
C TYR A 665 91.38 9.43 -27.49
N GLN A 666 92.26 8.89 -26.65
CA GLN A 666 92.27 7.46 -26.33
C GLN A 666 90.90 6.98 -25.79
N ASN A 667 90.42 5.81 -26.24
CA ASN A 667 89.10 5.31 -25.88
C ASN A 667 89.02 4.76 -24.43
N GLU A 668 88.73 5.65 -23.47
CA GLU A 668 88.39 5.29 -22.09
C GLU A 668 86.94 4.80 -21.90
N THR A 669 86.12 4.74 -22.96
CA THR A 669 84.69 4.42 -22.83
C THR A 669 84.42 2.92 -22.61
N SER A 670 83.20 2.58 -22.19
CA SER A 670 82.75 1.18 -22.12
C SER A 670 82.49 0.54 -23.50
N PHE A 671 82.73 1.23 -24.61
CA PHE A 671 82.39 0.79 -25.96
C PHE A 671 83.64 0.56 -26.81
N VAL A 672 84.03 -0.70 -26.94
CA VAL A 672 85.21 -1.12 -27.74
C VAL A 672 84.82 -1.18 -29.22
N PHE A 673 84.70 -0.02 -29.88
CA PHE A 673 84.43 0.10 -31.32
C PHE A 673 85.69 0.42 -32.14
N SER A 674 86.61 1.21 -31.58
CA SER A 674 88.00 1.39 -32.02
C SER A 674 88.84 1.87 -30.82
N ASP A 675 90.13 2.13 -31.02
CA ASP A 675 91.05 2.56 -29.95
C ASP A 675 90.91 4.05 -29.58
N TYR A 676 90.09 4.83 -30.31
CA TYR A 676 89.88 6.26 -30.10
C TYR A 676 88.39 6.63 -29.99
N ALA A 677 88.06 7.61 -29.14
CA ALA A 677 86.69 8.03 -28.89
C ALA A 677 86.55 9.56 -28.79
N ILE A 678 86.24 10.21 -29.92
CA ILE A 678 86.03 11.66 -29.97
C ILE A 678 84.64 11.98 -29.39
N PRO A 679 84.52 12.78 -28.31
CA PRO A 679 83.23 13.06 -27.69
C PRO A 679 82.38 14.03 -28.51
N LEU A 680 81.08 13.77 -28.56
CA LEU A 680 80.10 14.57 -29.29
C LEU A 680 79.26 15.48 -28.37
N ARG A 681 78.59 16.44 -28.98
CA ARG A 681 77.58 17.33 -28.41
C ARG A 681 76.44 17.53 -29.41
N VAL A 682 75.31 18.02 -28.91
CA VAL A 682 74.30 18.66 -29.77
C VAL A 682 74.96 19.88 -30.44
N GLY A 683 74.87 19.90 -31.77
CA GLY A 683 75.29 21.00 -32.64
C GLY A 683 74.15 21.98 -32.89
N SER A 684 73.01 21.43 -33.27
CA SER A 684 71.72 22.10 -33.52
C SER A 684 70.58 21.15 -33.17
N GLN A 685 69.43 21.72 -32.80
CA GLN A 685 68.21 21.02 -32.44
C GLN A 685 67.03 21.81 -33.00
N GLU A 686 66.32 21.21 -33.95
CA GLU A 686 65.04 21.67 -34.48
C GLU A 686 63.96 20.66 -34.03
N ASP A 687 62.68 20.91 -34.34
CA ASP A 687 61.59 20.07 -33.80
C ASP A 687 61.64 18.62 -34.33
N ASP A 688 62.10 18.44 -35.58
CA ASP A 688 62.23 17.18 -36.31
C ASP A 688 63.68 16.81 -36.70
N GLU A 689 64.71 17.57 -36.29
CA GLU A 689 66.12 17.26 -36.58
C GLU A 689 67.07 17.51 -35.38
N LEU A 690 67.96 16.55 -35.10
CA LEU A 690 69.15 16.76 -34.25
C LEU A 690 70.44 16.59 -35.07
N THR A 691 71.32 17.61 -35.01
CA THR A 691 72.67 17.55 -35.58
C THR A 691 73.71 17.35 -34.48
N PHE A 692 74.68 16.46 -34.68
CA PHE A 692 75.70 16.07 -33.71
C PHE A 692 77.09 16.48 -34.17
N ASN A 693 77.67 17.44 -33.45
CA ASN A 693 79.01 17.97 -33.70
C ASN A 693 79.98 17.48 -32.61
N THR A 694 81.28 17.59 -32.85
CA THR A 694 82.32 17.35 -31.85
C THR A 694 82.25 18.33 -30.68
N LYS A 695 82.63 17.89 -29.47
CA LYS A 695 82.84 18.81 -28.34
C LYS A 695 83.99 19.79 -28.59
N ASP A 696 84.98 19.37 -29.38
CA ASP A 696 86.19 20.11 -29.68
C ASP A 696 86.27 20.46 -31.17
N ASN A 697 86.84 21.61 -31.49
CA ASN A 697 87.18 22.00 -32.85
C ASN A 697 88.59 21.50 -33.18
N PHE A 698 88.73 20.82 -34.32
CA PHE A 698 90.00 20.36 -34.87
C PHE A 698 90.55 21.41 -35.84
N PHE A 699 91.83 21.71 -35.69
CA PHE A 699 92.55 22.74 -36.41
C PHE A 699 93.75 22.12 -37.13
N ILE A 700 94.10 22.70 -38.28
CA ILE A 700 95.29 22.33 -39.05
C ILE A 700 96.07 23.61 -39.39
N THR A 701 97.39 23.58 -39.25
CA THR A 701 98.27 24.69 -39.65
C THR A 701 98.51 24.66 -41.17
N LYS A 702 98.94 25.80 -41.73
CA LYS A 702 98.99 26.02 -43.18
C LYS A 702 100.23 25.39 -43.83
N GLU A 703 101.42 25.70 -43.33
CA GLU A 703 102.69 25.26 -43.92
C GLU A 703 103.08 23.87 -43.39
N THR A 704 103.20 23.74 -42.07
CA THR A 704 103.65 22.55 -41.34
C THR A 704 102.60 21.44 -41.27
N GLY A 705 101.32 21.76 -41.49
CA GLY A 705 100.21 20.79 -41.51
C GLY A 705 99.86 20.16 -40.16
N PHE A 706 100.48 20.62 -39.07
CA PHE A 706 100.27 20.18 -37.71
C PHE A 706 98.79 20.26 -37.32
N ILE A 707 98.27 19.18 -36.73
CA ILE A 707 96.89 19.08 -36.28
C ILE A 707 96.84 19.22 -34.75
N PHE A 708 95.79 19.87 -34.25
CA PHE A 708 95.49 19.93 -32.82
C PHE A 708 93.98 20.16 -32.60
N SER A 709 93.50 19.96 -31.38
CA SER A 709 92.11 20.27 -30.99
C SER A 709 92.04 21.32 -29.88
N LEU A 710 90.89 22.01 -29.80
CA LEU A 710 90.53 22.88 -28.68
C LEU A 710 89.02 22.77 -28.40
N PRO A 711 88.54 22.94 -27.15
CA PRO A 711 87.11 22.95 -26.84
C PRO A 711 86.33 23.90 -27.75
N SER A 712 85.19 23.48 -28.28
CA SER A 712 84.48 24.23 -29.34
C SER A 712 83.88 25.57 -28.90
N SER A 713 83.96 25.91 -27.60
CA SER A 713 83.74 27.25 -27.07
C SER A 713 84.84 28.25 -27.43
N VAL A 714 86.06 27.78 -27.76
CA VAL A 714 87.16 28.62 -28.22
C VAL A 714 86.90 29.06 -29.66
N THR A 715 86.69 30.36 -29.81
CA THR A 715 86.28 31.01 -31.08
C THR A 715 87.15 32.22 -31.45
N SER A 716 88.06 32.63 -30.58
CA SER A 716 89.00 33.73 -30.84
C SER A 716 90.14 33.25 -31.74
N THR A 717 90.28 33.83 -32.94
CA THR A 717 91.39 33.50 -33.86
C THR A 717 92.77 33.74 -33.24
N LEU A 718 92.89 34.72 -32.32
CA LEU A 718 94.15 34.97 -31.61
C LEU A 718 94.48 33.80 -30.67
N GLU A 719 93.53 33.43 -29.81
CA GLU A 719 93.65 32.32 -28.84
C GLU A 719 93.92 30.97 -29.55
N ILE A 720 93.30 30.76 -30.72
CA ILE A 720 93.52 29.57 -31.55
C ILE A 720 94.96 29.51 -32.09
N ASN A 721 95.56 30.64 -32.49
CA ASN A 721 96.97 30.67 -32.94
C ASN A 721 97.95 30.64 -31.77
N ASP A 722 97.65 31.29 -30.64
CA ASP A 722 98.44 31.20 -29.41
C ASP A 722 98.50 29.74 -28.90
N LYS A 723 97.38 29.00 -28.99
CA LYS A 723 97.33 27.57 -28.67
C LYS A 723 97.90 26.65 -29.74
N ALA A 724 97.84 27.02 -31.03
CA ALA A 724 98.57 26.32 -32.08
C ALA A 724 100.08 26.34 -31.77
N LYS A 725 100.61 27.52 -31.42
CA LYS A 725 101.99 27.68 -30.95
C LYS A 725 102.28 26.83 -29.72
N GLU A 726 101.46 26.92 -28.67
CA GLU A 726 101.66 26.16 -27.43
C GLU A 726 101.73 24.64 -27.68
N LYS A 727 100.74 24.05 -28.37
CA LYS A 727 100.72 22.60 -28.69
C LYS A 727 101.84 22.19 -29.66
N TYR A 728 102.21 23.04 -30.62
CA TYR A 728 103.28 22.74 -31.59
C TYR A 728 104.67 22.76 -30.94
N GLU A 729 104.97 23.78 -30.14
CA GLU A 729 106.29 23.91 -29.48
C GLU A 729 106.50 22.83 -28.42
N ASP A 730 105.42 22.39 -27.75
CA ASP A 730 105.43 21.27 -26.80
C ASP A 730 105.61 19.90 -27.50
N TYR A 731 104.90 19.65 -28.62
CA TYR A 731 104.99 18.39 -29.36
C TYR A 731 106.29 18.24 -30.17
N THR A 732 106.82 19.33 -30.75
CA THR A 732 107.97 19.28 -31.67
C THR A 732 109.29 19.74 -31.06
N GLY A 733 109.27 20.59 -30.03
CA GLY A 733 110.45 21.28 -29.51
C GLY A 733 111.04 22.37 -30.44
N GLU A 734 110.39 22.68 -31.56
CA GLU A 734 110.82 23.68 -32.55
C GLU A 734 109.95 24.94 -32.51
N GLU A 735 110.51 26.12 -32.85
CA GLU A 735 109.78 27.40 -32.79
C GLU A 735 108.62 27.46 -33.81
N PHE A 736 107.44 27.88 -33.35
CA PHE A 736 106.25 28.03 -34.19
C PHE A 736 106.33 29.25 -35.12
N ASN A 737 106.42 28.98 -36.42
CA ASN A 737 106.36 29.98 -37.50
C ASN A 737 105.38 29.50 -38.59
N ASP A 738 104.08 29.51 -38.27
CA ASP A 738 102.98 29.09 -39.15
C ASP A 738 101.70 29.87 -38.79
N GLU A 739 100.60 29.64 -39.52
CA GLU A 739 99.26 30.18 -39.21
C GLU A 739 98.19 29.08 -39.33
N VAL A 740 97.12 29.17 -38.53
CA VAL A 740 96.03 28.18 -38.55
C VAL A 740 95.14 28.37 -39.78
N LEU A 741 95.00 27.32 -40.61
CA LEU A 741 94.37 27.35 -41.92
C LEU A 741 92.83 27.37 -41.87
N ASN A 742 92.20 26.78 -40.85
CA ASN A 742 90.75 26.71 -40.71
C ASN A 742 90.24 27.47 -39.46
N GLY A 743 89.19 28.29 -39.64
CA GLY A 743 88.50 28.95 -38.53
C GLY A 743 87.53 28.04 -37.79
N PHE A 744 87.22 28.38 -36.53
CA PHE A 744 86.35 27.63 -35.61
C PHE A 744 84.99 27.19 -36.22
N ALA A 745 84.40 28.01 -37.09
CA ALA A 745 83.14 27.70 -37.79
C ALA A 745 83.23 26.51 -38.77
N LYS A 746 84.42 25.93 -38.95
CA LYS A 746 84.71 24.70 -39.71
C LYS A 746 85.55 23.73 -38.87
N GLY A 747 85.42 23.76 -37.54
CA GLY A 747 86.23 22.97 -36.60
C GLY A 747 85.76 21.53 -36.38
N SER A 748 84.47 21.22 -36.52
CA SER A 748 83.97 19.84 -36.36
C SER A 748 84.30 18.97 -37.58
N ARG A 749 85.55 18.53 -37.65
CA ARG A 749 86.13 17.73 -38.72
C ARG A 749 86.98 16.61 -38.15
N TYR A 750 86.78 15.40 -38.66
CA TYR A 750 87.79 14.35 -38.56
C TYR A 750 88.80 14.58 -39.68
N TYR A 751 90.07 14.77 -39.32
CA TYR A 751 91.19 14.63 -40.24
C TYR A 751 91.67 13.17 -40.16
N PHE A 752 91.90 12.54 -41.31
CA PHE A 752 92.51 11.21 -41.38
C PHE A 752 93.95 11.27 -40.84
N ASN A 753 94.54 10.14 -40.45
CA ASN A 753 95.95 10.15 -40.05
C ASN A 753 96.81 10.48 -41.29
N ILE A 754 97.33 11.70 -41.38
CA ILE A 754 98.02 12.17 -42.60
C ILE A 754 99.46 11.64 -42.62
N ASP A 755 99.99 11.19 -41.48
CA ASP A 755 101.26 10.50 -41.45
C ASP A 755 101.17 9.13 -42.12
N GLY A 756 102.13 8.81 -43.00
CA GLY A 756 102.21 7.53 -43.71
C GLY A 756 102.46 6.31 -42.82
N ASN A 757 102.62 6.54 -41.51
CA ASN A 757 102.71 5.54 -40.44
C ASN A 757 101.34 5.03 -39.95
N GLY A 758 100.22 5.67 -40.33
CA GLY A 758 98.86 5.28 -39.93
C GLY A 758 98.40 3.92 -40.46
N GLU A 759 97.36 3.35 -39.85
CA GLU A 759 96.79 2.06 -40.29
C GLU A 759 95.93 2.16 -41.56
N GLU A 760 95.53 3.39 -41.91
CA GLU A 760 94.60 3.71 -42.99
C GLU A 760 95.27 3.69 -44.38
N LYS A 761 94.61 3.10 -45.39
CA LYS A 761 95.19 2.80 -46.71
C LYS A 761 94.20 3.06 -47.85
N PRO A 762 94.68 3.48 -49.04
CA PRO A 762 93.83 3.72 -50.19
C PRO A 762 93.03 2.49 -50.61
N ASN A 763 91.84 2.71 -51.19
CA ASN A 763 90.96 1.67 -51.75
C ASN A 763 90.64 0.56 -50.72
N THR A 764 90.46 0.97 -49.46
CA THR A 764 90.09 0.12 -48.32
C THR A 764 88.94 0.78 -47.55
N TRP A 765 87.96 -0.02 -47.14
CA TRP A 765 86.78 0.45 -46.41
C TRP A 765 86.98 0.41 -44.89
N TYR A 766 87.00 1.58 -44.28
CA TYR A 766 87.08 1.79 -42.83
C TYR A 766 85.68 2.03 -42.25
N GLN A 767 85.39 1.49 -41.06
CA GLN A 767 84.07 1.63 -40.42
C GLN A 767 84.17 2.57 -39.23
N HIS A 768 83.67 3.80 -39.39
CA HIS A 768 83.55 4.75 -38.29
C HIS A 768 82.17 4.63 -37.65
N VAL A 769 82.10 4.81 -36.33
CA VAL A 769 80.89 4.59 -35.55
C VAL A 769 80.49 5.87 -34.84
N TYR A 770 79.28 6.36 -35.11
CA TYR A 770 78.61 7.29 -34.20
C TYR A 770 77.80 6.49 -33.19
N LEU A 771 77.91 6.87 -31.93
CA LEU A 771 77.12 6.38 -30.81
C LEU A 771 76.41 7.56 -30.17
N ILE A 772 75.09 7.51 -30.12
CA ILE A 772 74.26 8.57 -29.52
C ILE A 772 73.20 7.86 -28.66
N SER A 773 73.05 8.27 -27.40
CA SER A 773 72.20 7.59 -26.41
C SER A 773 71.05 8.47 -25.93
N LYS A 774 70.06 7.87 -25.24
CA LYS A 774 68.95 8.57 -24.56
C LYS A 774 68.12 9.47 -25.49
N LEU A 775 67.79 8.96 -26.68
CA LEU A 775 67.00 9.66 -27.68
C LEU A 775 65.49 9.43 -27.53
N GLY A 776 64.71 10.51 -27.71
CA GLY A 776 63.25 10.57 -27.76
C GLY A 776 62.54 10.05 -26.51
N LEU A 777 61.31 9.55 -26.68
CA LEU A 777 60.50 9.01 -25.58
C LEU A 777 60.84 7.55 -25.27
N SER A 778 61.57 6.86 -26.14
CA SER A 778 62.09 5.50 -25.87
C SER A 778 63.46 5.48 -25.20
N ASP A 779 64.13 6.62 -25.01
CA ASP A 779 65.51 6.72 -24.50
C ASP A 779 66.47 5.73 -25.20
N ILE A 780 66.35 5.62 -26.52
CA ILE A 780 67.10 4.62 -27.30
C ILE A 780 68.56 5.04 -27.50
N GLN A 781 69.37 4.04 -27.84
CA GLN A 781 70.74 4.21 -28.28
C GLN A 781 70.81 3.94 -29.80
N ILE A 782 71.31 4.91 -30.56
CA ILE A 782 71.54 4.79 -32.00
C ILE A 782 73.04 4.59 -32.24
N GLN A 783 73.38 3.52 -32.96
CA GLN A 783 74.73 3.24 -33.47
C GLN A 783 74.72 3.38 -35.00
N ILE A 784 75.39 4.39 -35.55
CA ILE A 784 75.46 4.64 -37.00
C ILE A 784 76.84 4.23 -37.50
N ARG A 785 76.92 3.20 -38.35
CA ARG A 785 78.18 2.63 -38.85
C ARG A 785 78.42 3.08 -40.29
N LYS A 786 79.18 4.17 -40.44
CA LYS A 786 79.56 4.71 -41.75
C LYS A 786 80.81 4.03 -42.25
N ASN A 787 80.69 3.43 -43.43
CA ASN A 787 81.84 2.94 -44.17
C ASN A 787 82.43 4.12 -44.97
N ILE A 788 83.74 4.31 -44.90
CA ILE A 788 84.47 5.38 -45.58
C ILE A 788 85.67 4.79 -46.33
N GLU A 789 85.94 5.27 -47.53
CA GLU A 789 87.06 4.87 -48.40
C GLU A 789 87.72 6.11 -49.01
N PHE A 790 89.02 6.04 -49.31
CA PHE A 790 89.73 7.07 -50.06
C PHE A 790 90.59 6.50 -51.20
N ASP A 791 90.64 7.20 -52.33
CA ASP A 791 91.31 6.72 -53.56
C ASP A 791 92.84 6.73 -53.44
N LYS A 792 93.41 7.66 -52.66
CA LYS A 792 94.85 8.00 -52.60
C LYS A 792 95.26 8.63 -51.25
N TYR A 793 96.54 8.51 -50.87
CA TYR A 793 97.13 9.30 -49.77
C TYR A 793 97.18 10.81 -50.10
N LEU A 794 97.26 11.66 -49.07
CA LEU A 794 97.42 13.12 -49.20
C LEU A 794 98.90 13.54 -49.05
N ILE A 795 99.77 12.94 -49.84
CA ILE A 795 101.24 13.13 -49.74
C ILE A 795 101.79 13.69 -51.05
N GLY A 796 102.69 14.68 -50.93
CA GLY A 796 103.59 15.09 -52.01
C GLY A 796 104.92 14.34 -51.89
N SER A 797 105.00 13.16 -52.51
CA SER A 797 106.18 12.28 -52.52
C SER A 797 106.32 11.66 -53.92
N PRO A 798 107.52 11.60 -54.53
CA PRO A 798 107.68 11.10 -55.89
C PRO A 798 107.41 9.58 -56.06
N MET A 799 107.20 8.84 -54.96
CA MET A 799 106.75 7.44 -55.01
C MET A 799 105.23 7.28 -54.86
N ASP A 800 104.51 8.33 -54.44
CA ASP A 800 103.05 8.36 -54.36
C ASP A 800 102.47 9.12 -55.56
N ASN A 801 101.40 8.59 -56.16
CA ASN A 801 100.85 9.11 -57.41
C ASN A 801 99.92 10.33 -57.17
N ALA A 802 100.51 11.39 -56.63
CA ALA A 802 99.88 12.68 -56.31
C ALA A 802 99.38 13.43 -57.56
N LEU A 803 98.61 14.51 -57.36
CA LEU A 803 98.39 15.48 -58.44
C LEU A 803 99.68 16.28 -58.64
N ILE A 804 100.45 15.88 -59.67
CA ILE A 804 101.73 16.45 -60.11
C ILE A 804 102.90 16.12 -59.17
N SER A 805 103.70 15.13 -59.57
CA SER A 805 105.15 15.13 -59.36
C SER A 805 105.79 15.55 -60.68
N GLU A 806 106.85 16.37 -60.64
CA GLU A 806 107.73 16.55 -61.79
C GLU A 806 108.60 15.30 -62.01
N GLU A 807 109.30 15.23 -63.16
CA GLU A 807 109.71 13.96 -63.78
C GLU A 807 110.72 13.12 -62.98
N TYR A 808 110.53 11.80 -63.04
CA TYR A 808 111.54 10.80 -62.70
C TYR A 808 112.69 10.80 -63.72
N ASP A 809 113.92 10.86 -63.24
CA ASP A 809 115.19 10.55 -63.93
C ASP A 809 115.28 10.86 -65.44
N ARG A 810 115.65 12.11 -65.75
CA ARG A 810 116.54 12.38 -66.89
C ARG A 810 117.76 13.16 -66.45
N VAL A 811 118.91 12.48 -66.45
CA VAL A 811 120.21 13.16 -66.53
C VAL A 811 120.27 13.85 -67.89
N LEU A 812 120.11 15.17 -67.88
CA LEU A 812 120.31 16.02 -69.04
C LEU A 812 121.82 16.12 -69.33
N HIS A 813 122.32 15.14 -70.07
CA HIS A 813 123.59 15.29 -70.77
C HIS A 813 123.43 16.37 -71.86
N ASP A 814 124.46 17.20 -72.00
CA ASP A 814 124.60 18.26 -73.01
C ASP A 814 123.59 19.42 -72.91
N LEU A 815 123.60 20.12 -71.77
CA LEU A 815 123.10 21.50 -71.63
C LEU A 815 124.26 22.43 -71.21
N GLU A 816 124.98 23.00 -72.19
CA GLU A 816 126.15 23.87 -71.90
C GLU A 816 125.78 25.33 -71.56
N ASP A 817 124.64 25.84 -72.04
CA ASP A 817 124.20 27.23 -71.79
C ASP A 817 122.79 27.29 -71.18
N TYR A 818 122.71 27.89 -69.98
CA TYR A 818 121.51 28.48 -69.41
C TYR A 818 121.83 29.94 -69.11
N ASP A 819 121.13 30.89 -69.74
CA ASP A 819 121.36 32.35 -69.57
C ASP A 819 121.25 32.81 -68.10
N ASN A 820 120.53 32.05 -67.26
CA ASN A 820 120.33 32.29 -65.83
C ASN A 820 120.93 31.18 -64.95
N SER A 821 122.09 30.65 -65.33
CA SER A 821 122.80 29.62 -64.55
C SER A 821 123.58 30.21 -63.37
N VAL A 822 123.54 29.54 -62.21
CA VAL A 822 124.34 29.86 -61.03
C VAL A 822 125.28 28.72 -60.68
N VAL A 823 126.58 28.97 -60.77
CA VAL A 823 127.63 27.97 -60.49
C VAL A 823 127.81 27.82 -58.99
N ILE A 824 127.38 26.68 -58.43
CA ILE A 824 127.57 26.33 -57.02
C ILE A 824 128.99 25.78 -56.82
N THR A 825 129.83 26.50 -56.05
CA THR A 825 131.20 26.07 -55.74
C THR A 825 131.22 24.81 -54.87
N TYR A 826 132.36 24.11 -54.83
CA TYR A 826 132.55 22.95 -53.95
C TYR A 826 132.31 23.31 -52.47
N GLU A 827 132.68 24.51 -52.03
CA GLU A 827 132.47 24.99 -50.66
C GLU A 827 130.99 25.22 -50.37
N GLN A 828 130.25 25.86 -51.30
CA GLN A 828 128.79 25.99 -51.23
C GLN A 828 128.11 24.61 -51.21
N GLN A 829 128.58 23.64 -52.00
CA GLN A 829 128.05 22.27 -51.96
C GLN A 829 128.24 21.59 -50.59
N GLN A 830 129.37 21.83 -49.90
CA GLN A 830 129.56 21.32 -48.53
C GLN A 830 128.66 22.05 -47.53
N GLN A 831 128.45 23.35 -47.68
CA GLN A 831 127.51 24.11 -46.84
C GLN A 831 126.06 23.66 -47.04
N ILE A 832 125.63 23.39 -48.29
CA ILE A 832 124.31 22.82 -48.60
C ILE A 832 124.15 21.42 -47.98
N LYS A 833 125.19 20.58 -48.05
CA LYS A 833 125.19 19.25 -47.42
C LYS A 833 125.13 19.31 -45.91
N ALA A 834 125.87 20.22 -45.27
CA ALA A 834 125.77 20.45 -43.83
C ALA A 834 124.35 20.91 -43.45
N LEU A 835 123.81 21.91 -44.15
CA LEU A 835 122.46 22.45 -43.91
C LEU A 835 121.36 21.39 -44.05
N ALA A 836 121.51 20.46 -45.00
CA ALA A 836 120.61 19.33 -45.21
C ALA A 836 120.75 18.24 -44.14
N ASN A 837 121.97 17.95 -43.68
CA ASN A 837 122.22 17.02 -42.56
C ASN A 837 121.77 17.59 -41.20
N GLU A 838 121.67 18.91 -41.07
CA GLU A 838 121.12 19.63 -39.92
C GLU A 838 119.58 19.74 -39.94
N ARG A 839 118.87 19.07 -40.86
CA ARG A 839 117.40 19.14 -40.94
C ARG A 839 116.80 18.28 -39.84
N GLY A 840 115.79 18.81 -39.14
CA GLY A 840 115.03 18.05 -38.14
C GLY A 840 114.13 16.98 -38.78
N ASP A 841 113.52 16.15 -37.94
CA ASP A 841 112.55 15.15 -38.37
C ASP A 841 111.32 15.80 -39.03
N LEU A 842 110.68 15.06 -39.94
CA LEU A 842 109.55 15.54 -40.72
C LEU A 842 108.23 15.30 -39.98
N ILE A 843 107.44 16.35 -39.81
CA ILE A 843 106.08 16.27 -39.26
C ILE A 843 105.19 15.56 -40.29
N HIS A 844 104.42 14.57 -39.85
CA HIS A 844 103.65 13.64 -40.69
C HIS A 844 104.52 12.97 -41.78
N SER A 845 105.79 12.67 -41.51
CA SER A 845 106.79 12.09 -42.44
C SER A 845 107.12 12.84 -43.74
N PHE A 846 106.43 13.94 -44.10
CA PHE A 846 106.73 14.69 -45.35
C PHE A 846 106.76 16.22 -45.22
N ARG A 847 106.36 16.81 -44.09
CA ARG A 847 106.39 18.28 -43.88
C ARG A 847 107.56 18.68 -42.98
N SER A 848 108.19 19.82 -43.26
CA SER A 848 109.29 20.34 -42.44
C SER A 848 108.78 21.35 -41.42
N SER A 849 109.24 21.25 -40.17
CA SER A 849 109.13 22.32 -39.18
C SER A 849 109.88 23.61 -39.60
N ASP A 850 110.87 23.48 -40.47
CA ASP A 850 111.92 24.46 -40.70
C ASP A 850 112.00 25.03 -42.12
N ILE A 851 110.95 24.89 -42.95
CA ILE A 851 110.94 25.27 -44.38
C ILE A 851 111.52 26.67 -44.60
N GLN A 852 110.98 27.69 -43.93
CA GLN A 852 111.42 29.08 -44.12
C GLN A 852 112.82 29.33 -43.54
N ARG A 853 113.18 28.66 -42.44
CA ARG A 853 114.50 28.72 -41.80
C ARG A 853 115.58 28.18 -42.73
N LYS A 854 115.40 26.95 -43.23
CA LYS A 854 116.30 26.28 -44.18
C LYS A 854 116.34 26.98 -45.53
N TYR A 855 115.21 27.47 -46.05
CA TYR A 855 115.18 28.28 -47.28
C TYR A 855 116.01 29.56 -47.15
N ASN A 856 115.85 30.30 -46.05
CA ASN A 856 116.64 31.51 -45.79
C ASN A 856 118.14 31.20 -45.61
N GLN A 857 118.49 30.10 -44.94
CA GLN A 857 119.89 29.64 -44.84
C GLN A 857 120.46 29.22 -46.21
N LEU A 858 119.70 28.50 -47.03
CA LEU A 858 120.08 28.09 -48.38
C LEU A 858 120.28 29.30 -49.30
N LYS A 859 119.41 30.31 -49.21
CA LYS A 859 119.50 31.59 -49.93
C LYS A 859 120.76 32.40 -49.58
N ASN A 860 121.32 32.22 -48.39
CA ASN A 860 122.59 32.83 -47.98
C ASN A 860 123.82 32.05 -48.46
N ILE A 861 123.65 30.80 -48.89
CA ILE A 861 124.72 29.96 -49.46
C ILE A 861 124.74 30.08 -50.99
N LEU A 862 123.58 30.08 -51.64
CA LEU A 862 123.46 30.19 -53.09
C LEU A 862 123.89 31.58 -53.61
N PRO A 863 124.46 31.69 -54.82
CA PRO A 863 124.72 33.00 -55.43
C PRO A 863 123.42 33.77 -55.67
N SER A 864 123.44 35.10 -55.49
CA SER A 864 122.39 35.97 -55.99
C SER A 864 122.34 35.90 -57.52
N LEU A 865 121.16 35.68 -58.09
CA LEU A 865 120.92 35.93 -59.52
C LEU A 865 121.24 37.40 -59.84
N PRO A 866 121.80 37.70 -61.03
CA PRO A 866 121.90 39.08 -61.51
C PRO A 866 120.49 39.65 -61.79
N ASP A 867 120.34 40.97 -61.61
CA ASP A 867 119.12 41.75 -61.93
C ASP A 867 118.89 41.92 -63.46
#